data_AF-A0A7X5ZT09-F1
#
_entry.id   AF-A0A7X5ZT09-F1
#
_cell.length_a   1.000
_cell.length_b   1.000
_cell.length_c   1.000
_cell.angle_alpha   90.00
_cell.angle_beta   90.00
_cell.angle_gamma   90.00
#
_symmetry.space_group_name_H-M   'P 1'
#
loop_
_entity.id
_entity.type
_entity.pdbx_description
1 polymer ?
#
loop_
_entity_poly.entity_id
_entity_poly.type
_entity_poly.pdbx_seq_one_letter_code
_entity_poly.pdbx_strand_id
1 'polypeptide(L)'
;MKLNRSAGVLVSALLLCSLGTPVALGQPAEPGSRYAPTMLVLDASGSMAEADAAGVVKMDAAKQAVHAVVDAAPAGSRVGLAVYGTATGNSEAERTKGCQDVLVLREPEPIDKSVMADAVDGLTPRGYTPIGKALRVAAERLPEQGPRAIVLVSDGEDTCAPPQPCEVVKELTAEGIDLVVHTVGFAVEQQARSQLTCVAHTTGGTYTDAPDARTLEEVLPRVTATALRNYEPAGVPIAGSHAYDSAPVAGPGQYLDTIGQRERRFYAVDVPEGATAYFSATVSFPRLRGISVTEDFSSLRLRTYGTDGEDCYEFETEQATRSSDGVALTVATTWRGAAEPETGSERGDRCKGGGRYYFAVEWSRVASGVPERLPMELLVGVEPAAADTGPTAVRPKVEFVEPSGRSVPVTGGGSFNVAGVLAGSGSYTDTVQRGEFLFYRVKLDWGQGLAYRVRFGQTPGRGLPNLSNISTTLYAPSREQIDWDGTAYTGSANALPTHDPSIATVPVRYNNRTADTRSARSQSVAGWYYIAVKVSPPHEDDGTAHPVPVHIELTVGGDPEQGPRYKSDSPDSGGVGPFGHGGTRLGGDAGKARAGVLTSSPAQTSPSMLGWVVAGGLVGAAAAGAGLFFLLRRRGRPSVRRQRLP
;
A
#
# COMPACT_ATOMS: atom_id res chain seq x y z
N MET A 1 -44.10 79.92 2.48
CA MET A 1 -44.58 79.89 3.88
C MET A 1 -43.57 79.11 4.71
N LYS A 2 -43.07 79.74 5.78
CA LYS A 2 -42.38 79.19 6.99
C LYS A 2 -41.07 78.41 6.75
N LEU A 3 -39.93 79.07 7.03
CA LEU A 3 -39.16 79.03 8.30
C LEU A 3 -38.39 77.70 8.45
N ASN A 4 -37.13 77.62 8.87
CA ASN A 4 -36.07 78.58 9.15
C ASN A 4 -34.83 77.76 9.57
N ARG A 5 -33.64 78.37 9.43
CA ARG A 5 -32.38 78.10 10.16
C ARG A 5 -31.54 76.89 9.69
N SER A 6 -30.39 77.15 9.04
CA SER A 6 -29.06 77.49 9.63
C SER A 6 -28.41 76.23 10.24
N ALA A 7 -27.14 75.87 10.09
CA ALA A 7 -25.91 76.40 9.48
C ALA A 7 -25.02 75.13 9.30
N GLY A 8 -24.19 74.97 8.27
CA GLY A 8 -22.94 75.69 8.07
C GLY A 8 -21.77 74.69 8.08
N VAL A 9 -20.78 75.00 7.24
CA VAL A 9 -19.41 74.44 7.15
C VAL A 9 -19.18 73.30 6.15
N LEU A 10 -18.32 73.65 5.19
CA LEU A 10 -17.65 72.84 4.17
C LEU A 10 -17.03 71.56 4.75
N VAL A 11 -17.21 70.45 4.03
CA VAL A 11 -16.25 69.34 4.06
C VAL A 11 -15.84 69.06 2.62
N SER A 12 -14.57 69.30 2.36
CA SER A 12 -13.85 69.00 1.13
C SER A 12 -14.01 67.54 0.75
N ALA A 13 -14.33 67.29 -0.52
CA ALA A 13 -14.32 65.97 -1.13
C ALA A 13 -12.88 65.44 -1.20
N LEU A 14 -12.49 64.66 -0.19
CA LEU A 14 -11.34 63.76 -0.26
C LEU A 14 -11.84 62.43 -0.83
N LEU A 15 -11.48 62.17 -2.09
CA LEU A 15 -11.48 60.84 -2.68
C LEU A 15 -10.63 59.93 -1.78
N LEU A 16 -11.27 59.05 -1.00
CA LEU A 16 -10.61 57.87 -0.49
C LEU A 16 -10.46 56.89 -1.66
N CYS A 17 -9.30 56.91 -2.31
CA CYS A 17 -8.79 55.75 -3.02
C CYS A 17 -8.53 54.65 -1.97
N SER A 18 -9.50 53.78 -1.74
CA SER A 18 -9.28 52.51 -1.09
C SER A 18 -8.31 51.70 -1.96
N LEU A 19 -7.05 51.63 -1.53
CA LEU A 19 -6.07 50.66 -2.00
C LEU A 19 -6.62 49.27 -1.62
N GLY A 20 -7.45 48.71 -2.49
CA GLY A 20 -7.82 47.31 -2.43
C GLY A 20 -6.55 46.50 -2.67
N THR A 21 -6.03 45.88 -1.62
CA THR A 21 -5.04 44.82 -1.77
C THR A 21 -5.67 43.75 -2.66
N PRO A 22 -5.04 43.39 -3.80
CA PRO A 22 -5.54 42.27 -4.57
C PRO A 22 -5.42 41.03 -3.68
N VAL A 23 -6.56 40.46 -3.30
CA VAL A 23 -6.60 39.12 -2.75
C VAL A 23 -6.12 38.23 -3.87
N ALA A 24 -4.87 37.77 -3.78
CA ALA A 24 -4.36 36.73 -4.63
C ALA A 24 -5.23 35.49 -4.36
N LEU A 25 -6.14 35.19 -5.28
CA LEU A 25 -6.79 33.89 -5.35
C LEU A 25 -5.65 32.88 -5.57
N GLY A 26 -5.24 32.20 -4.50
CA GLY A 26 -4.30 31.10 -4.59
C GLY A 26 -4.83 30.11 -5.61
N GLN A 27 -4.05 29.84 -6.66
CA GLN A 27 -4.34 28.74 -7.56
C GLN A 27 -4.45 27.47 -6.71
N PRO A 28 -5.43 26.59 -6.95
CA PRO A 28 -5.40 25.26 -6.34
C PRO A 28 -4.03 24.65 -6.62
N ALA A 29 -3.33 24.21 -5.58
CA ALA A 29 -2.08 23.50 -5.75
C ALA A 29 -2.36 22.31 -6.67
N GLU A 30 -1.66 22.27 -7.82
CA GLU A 30 -1.64 21.09 -8.68
C GLU A 30 -1.31 19.88 -7.80
N PRO A 31 -2.07 18.77 -7.89
CA PRO A 31 -1.77 17.58 -7.12
C PRO A 31 -0.32 17.19 -7.38
N GLY A 32 0.47 17.11 -6.29
CA GLY A 32 1.89 16.79 -6.35
C GLY A 32 2.17 15.53 -7.18
N SER A 33 3.37 15.46 -7.75
CA SER A 33 3.88 14.26 -8.43
C SER A 33 3.57 13.01 -7.61
N ARG A 34 2.78 12.07 -8.16
CA ARG A 34 2.38 10.78 -7.55
C ARG A 34 3.53 9.80 -7.31
N TYR A 35 4.76 10.23 -7.55
CA TYR A 35 5.98 9.44 -7.50
C TYR A 35 6.98 10.18 -6.62
N ALA A 36 7.60 9.45 -5.69
CA ALA A 36 8.65 9.99 -4.84
C ALA A 36 9.82 10.48 -5.72
N PRO A 37 10.28 11.73 -5.57
CA PRO A 37 11.51 12.18 -6.18
C PRO A 37 12.63 11.20 -5.87
N THR A 38 13.27 10.68 -6.91
CA THR A 38 14.24 9.59 -6.80
C THR A 38 15.57 10.04 -7.39
N MET A 39 16.66 9.86 -6.65
CA MET A 39 18.02 10.02 -7.17
C MET A 39 18.60 8.65 -7.49
N LEU A 40 18.91 8.42 -8.77
CA LEU A 40 19.76 7.30 -9.16
C LEU A 40 21.23 7.70 -8.94
N VAL A 41 21.96 6.92 -8.18
CA VAL A 41 23.39 7.12 -7.88
C VAL A 41 24.17 5.97 -8.49
N LEU A 42 24.99 6.28 -9.49
CA LEU A 42 25.72 5.28 -10.28
C LEU A 42 27.22 5.30 -9.97
N ASP A 43 27.77 4.12 -9.71
CA ASP A 43 29.20 3.89 -9.66
C ASP A 43 29.85 4.05 -11.04
N ALA A 44 30.83 4.94 -11.12
CA ALA A 44 31.72 5.06 -12.26
C ALA A 44 33.19 5.03 -11.83
N SER A 45 33.49 4.34 -10.74
CA SER A 45 34.85 4.12 -10.27
C SER A 45 35.67 3.28 -11.26
N GLY A 46 36.99 3.20 -11.04
CA GLY A 46 37.90 2.50 -11.95
C GLY A 46 37.56 1.02 -12.17
N SER A 47 36.99 0.33 -11.17
CA SER A 47 36.57 -1.08 -11.28
C SER A 47 35.46 -1.30 -12.31
N MET A 48 34.66 -0.28 -12.59
CA MET A 48 33.62 -0.33 -13.62
C MET A 48 34.17 -0.36 -15.06
N ALA A 49 35.48 -0.16 -15.24
CA ALA A 49 36.17 -0.36 -16.52
C ALA A 49 36.42 -1.84 -16.83
N GLU A 50 36.32 -2.72 -15.83
CA GLU A 50 36.54 -4.15 -15.97
C GLU A 50 35.32 -4.86 -16.58
N ALA A 51 35.55 -6.07 -17.09
CA ALA A 51 34.47 -6.94 -17.55
C ALA A 51 33.83 -7.70 -16.39
N ASP A 52 32.53 -7.95 -16.48
CA ASP A 52 31.80 -8.84 -15.58
C ASP A 52 32.13 -10.32 -15.85
N ALA A 53 31.49 -11.23 -15.10
CA ALA A 53 31.69 -12.67 -15.26
C ALA A 53 31.26 -13.20 -16.66
N ALA A 54 30.44 -12.46 -17.40
CA ALA A 54 29.99 -12.79 -18.75
C ALA A 54 30.86 -12.15 -19.85
N GLY A 55 31.88 -11.36 -19.47
CA GLY A 55 32.79 -10.69 -20.40
C GLY A 55 32.30 -9.33 -20.92
N VAL A 56 31.22 -8.78 -20.34
CA VAL A 56 30.67 -7.47 -20.70
C VAL A 56 31.30 -6.40 -19.81
N VAL A 57 31.73 -5.27 -20.38
CA VAL A 57 32.26 -4.14 -19.59
C VAL A 57 31.19 -3.64 -18.62
N LYS A 58 31.52 -3.58 -17.33
CA LYS A 58 30.56 -3.23 -16.27
C LYS A 58 29.90 -1.88 -16.51
N MET A 59 30.66 -0.84 -16.87
CA MET A 59 30.09 0.47 -17.19
C MET A 59 29.11 0.40 -18.37
N ASP A 60 29.38 -0.39 -19.41
CA ASP A 60 28.47 -0.53 -20.56
C ASP A 60 27.16 -1.22 -20.16
N ALA A 61 27.22 -2.20 -19.27
CA ALA A 61 26.04 -2.84 -18.68
C ALA A 61 25.24 -1.87 -17.81
N ALA A 62 25.93 -1.09 -16.97
CA ALA A 62 25.31 -0.07 -16.14
C ALA A 62 24.58 0.98 -16.98
N LYS A 63 25.21 1.47 -18.06
CA LYS A 63 24.56 2.39 -19.01
C LYS A 63 23.28 1.80 -19.61
N GLN A 64 23.34 0.56 -20.10
CA GLN A 64 22.17 -0.15 -20.66
C GLN A 64 21.05 -0.30 -19.63
N ALA A 65 21.37 -0.63 -18.38
CA ALA A 65 20.40 -0.72 -17.31
C ALA A 65 19.73 0.63 -17.00
N VAL A 66 20.49 1.74 -17.03
CA VAL A 66 19.89 3.08 -16.85
C VAL A 66 19.01 3.45 -18.05
N HIS A 67 19.38 3.11 -19.28
CA HIS A 67 18.48 3.29 -20.44
C HIS A 67 17.16 2.55 -20.24
N ALA A 68 17.20 1.32 -19.75
CA ALA A 68 15.98 0.57 -19.43
C ALA A 68 15.12 1.24 -18.33
N VAL A 69 15.74 1.88 -17.32
CA VAL A 69 15.04 2.70 -16.32
C VAL A 69 14.35 3.90 -16.99
N VAL A 70 15.07 4.62 -17.85
CA VAL A 70 14.58 5.80 -18.56
C VAL A 70 13.38 5.44 -19.44
N ASP A 71 13.45 4.32 -20.14
CA ASP A 71 12.37 3.82 -20.99
C ASP A 71 11.14 3.41 -20.16
N ALA A 72 11.34 2.74 -19.03
CA ALA A 72 10.27 2.28 -18.14
C ALA A 72 9.68 3.38 -17.24
N ALA A 73 10.37 4.51 -17.06
CA ALA A 73 9.94 5.57 -16.16
C ALA A 73 8.57 6.16 -16.59
N PRO A 74 7.60 6.25 -15.66
CA PRO A 74 6.31 6.89 -15.93
C PRO A 74 6.46 8.36 -16.31
N ALA A 75 5.56 8.86 -17.15
CA ALA A 75 5.53 10.28 -17.50
C ALA A 75 5.33 11.14 -16.24
N GLY A 76 6.15 12.19 -16.09
CA GLY A 76 6.10 13.10 -14.95
C GLY A 76 6.78 12.61 -13.67
N SER A 77 7.39 11.41 -13.66
CA SER A 77 8.23 10.98 -12.53
C SER A 77 9.45 11.89 -12.40
N ARG A 78 9.83 12.21 -11.16
CA ARG A 78 10.98 13.06 -10.85
C ARG A 78 12.20 12.20 -10.57
N VAL A 79 13.07 12.05 -11.56
CA VAL A 79 14.24 11.18 -11.47
C VAL A 79 15.50 11.97 -11.78
N GLY A 80 16.40 12.07 -10.81
CA GLY A 80 17.73 12.64 -10.99
C GLY A 80 18.80 11.57 -11.13
N LEU A 81 19.99 11.99 -11.56
CA LEU A 81 21.17 11.14 -11.75
C LEU A 81 22.39 11.81 -11.13
N ALA A 82 23.00 11.12 -10.18
CA ALA A 82 24.32 11.42 -9.66
C ALA A 82 25.28 10.27 -9.95
N VAL A 83 26.55 10.60 -10.12
CA VAL A 83 27.62 9.63 -10.38
C VAL A 83 28.83 9.94 -9.51
N TYR A 84 29.68 8.96 -9.27
CA TYR A 84 30.96 9.17 -8.59
C TYR A 84 32.10 8.42 -9.28
N GLY A 85 33.33 8.90 -9.10
CA GLY A 85 34.53 8.26 -9.65
C GLY A 85 34.81 8.57 -11.14
N THR A 86 34.38 9.71 -11.66
CA THR A 86 34.53 10.03 -13.10
C THR A 86 35.66 11.02 -13.42
N ALA A 87 36.06 11.86 -12.47
CA ALA A 87 36.87 13.05 -12.71
C ALA A 87 38.35 12.90 -12.27
N THR A 88 38.68 11.91 -11.45
CA THR A 88 40.05 11.66 -10.97
C THR A 88 40.53 10.25 -11.32
N GLY A 89 41.85 10.02 -11.25
CA GLY A 89 42.39 8.66 -11.27
C GLY A 89 42.30 7.95 -9.92
N ASN A 90 42.86 6.73 -9.88
CA ASN A 90 42.93 5.84 -8.69
C ASN A 90 44.26 5.93 -7.93
N SER A 91 45.07 6.95 -8.21
CA SER A 91 46.36 7.10 -7.55
C SER A 91 46.19 7.63 -6.14
N GLU A 92 47.01 7.18 -5.19
CA GLU A 92 46.95 7.65 -3.80
C GLU A 92 47.14 9.17 -3.70
N ALA A 93 47.88 9.78 -4.64
CA ALA A 93 48.04 11.23 -4.75
C ALA A 93 46.74 11.97 -5.08
N GLU A 94 45.81 11.30 -5.77
CA GLU A 94 44.50 11.85 -6.15
C GLU A 94 43.40 11.51 -5.15
N ARG A 95 43.64 10.60 -4.19
CA ARG A 95 42.64 10.10 -3.22
C ARG A 95 41.84 11.21 -2.55
N THR A 96 42.48 12.27 -2.07
CA THR A 96 41.78 13.38 -1.41
C THR A 96 40.75 14.05 -2.33
N LYS A 97 41.07 14.20 -3.62
CA LYS A 97 40.15 14.77 -4.62
C LYS A 97 39.13 13.73 -5.08
N GLY A 98 39.56 12.49 -5.31
CA GLY A 98 38.69 11.39 -5.71
C GLY A 98 37.61 11.08 -4.68
N CYS A 99 37.92 11.23 -3.39
CA CYS A 99 36.92 11.08 -2.33
C CYS A 99 35.92 12.25 -2.23
N GLN A 100 36.07 13.29 -3.05
CA GLN A 100 35.09 14.36 -3.24
C GLN A 100 34.44 14.31 -4.63
N ASP A 101 34.78 13.32 -5.47
CA ASP A 101 34.34 13.21 -6.86
C ASP A 101 32.93 12.62 -6.94
N VAL A 102 31.95 13.49 -6.72
CA VAL A 102 30.52 13.20 -6.92
C VAL A 102 29.94 14.30 -7.82
N LEU A 103 29.34 13.90 -8.93
CA LEU A 103 28.73 14.82 -9.90
C LEU A 103 27.23 14.54 -10.02
N VAL A 104 26.42 15.59 -9.91
CA VAL A 104 24.99 15.55 -10.21
C VAL A 104 24.83 15.92 -11.68
N LEU A 105 24.51 14.95 -12.52
CA LEU A 105 24.32 15.16 -13.95
C LEU A 105 22.91 15.64 -14.28
N ARG A 106 21.94 15.18 -13.50
CA ARG A 106 20.52 15.56 -13.59
C ARG A 106 19.95 15.75 -12.19
N GLU A 107 19.31 16.89 -11.99
CA GLU A 107 18.54 17.17 -10.78
C GLU A 107 17.23 16.33 -10.78
N PRO A 108 16.62 16.05 -9.62
CA PRO A 108 15.38 15.27 -9.51
C PRO A 108 14.15 16.07 -9.96
N GLU A 109 14.08 16.29 -11.26
CA GLU A 109 13.03 16.99 -12.01
C GLU A 109 12.25 16.00 -12.89
N PRO A 110 11.07 16.38 -13.44
CA PRO A 110 10.34 15.53 -14.37
C PRO A 110 11.26 14.98 -15.47
N ILE A 111 11.29 13.66 -15.61
CA ILE A 111 12.28 12.97 -16.43
C ILE A 111 12.19 13.38 -17.90
N ASP A 112 13.28 13.93 -18.43
CA ASP A 112 13.51 14.04 -19.88
C ASP A 112 14.36 12.85 -20.31
N LYS A 113 13.72 11.93 -21.06
CA LYS A 113 14.34 10.66 -21.43
C LYS A 113 15.59 10.84 -22.28
N SER A 114 15.56 11.77 -23.24
CA SER A 114 16.68 12.01 -24.15
C SER A 114 17.88 12.60 -23.40
N VAL A 115 17.60 13.57 -22.54
CA VAL A 115 18.60 14.30 -21.77
C VAL A 115 19.23 13.41 -20.69
N MET A 116 18.47 12.47 -20.12
CA MET A 116 18.99 11.45 -19.20
C MET A 116 19.86 10.42 -19.92
N ALA A 117 19.42 9.92 -21.08
CA ALA A 117 20.17 8.99 -21.93
C ALA A 117 21.55 9.56 -22.31
N ASP A 118 21.59 10.80 -22.82
CA ASP A 118 22.85 11.47 -23.20
C ASP A 118 23.82 11.64 -22.02
N ALA A 119 23.29 11.92 -20.82
CA ALA A 119 24.12 12.08 -19.62
C ALA A 119 24.82 10.76 -19.22
N VAL A 120 24.10 9.64 -19.37
CA VAL A 120 24.61 8.30 -19.07
C VAL A 120 25.63 7.86 -20.11
N ASP A 121 25.38 8.10 -21.39
CA ASP A 121 26.27 7.67 -22.48
C ASP A 121 27.66 8.32 -22.39
N GLY A 122 27.73 9.56 -21.90
CA GLY A 122 28.98 10.30 -21.69
C GLY A 122 29.87 9.79 -20.54
N LEU A 123 29.42 8.84 -19.73
CA LEU A 123 30.16 8.37 -18.55
C LEU A 123 31.43 7.59 -18.93
N THR A 124 32.51 7.86 -18.19
CA THR A 124 33.78 7.13 -18.30
C THR A 124 34.25 6.69 -16.91
N PRO A 125 34.54 5.40 -16.69
CA PRO A 125 34.91 4.89 -15.37
C PRO A 125 36.40 5.14 -15.05
N ARG A 126 36.75 5.77 -13.91
CA ARG A 126 38.17 6.12 -13.63
C ARG A 126 38.65 6.16 -12.17
N GLY A 127 37.81 6.56 -11.22
CA GLY A 127 38.23 7.09 -9.93
C GLY A 127 37.83 6.23 -8.72
N TYR A 128 37.90 6.85 -7.53
CA TYR A 128 37.56 6.23 -6.24
C TYR A 128 36.03 6.06 -6.06
N THR A 129 35.64 5.37 -4.97
CA THR A 129 34.27 4.96 -4.66
C THR A 129 33.74 5.66 -3.39
N PRO A 130 33.45 6.97 -3.42
CA PRO A 130 33.02 7.72 -2.25
C PRO A 130 31.51 7.57 -1.96
N ILE A 131 31.06 6.35 -1.71
CA ILE A 131 29.64 6.01 -1.48
C ILE A 131 29.02 6.90 -0.40
N GLY A 132 29.69 7.06 0.75
CA GLY A 132 29.20 7.92 1.83
C GLY A 132 28.97 9.37 1.40
N LYS A 133 29.88 9.95 0.62
CA LYS A 133 29.72 11.32 0.09
C LYS A 133 28.60 11.38 -0.94
N ALA A 134 28.50 10.38 -1.81
CA ALA A 134 27.47 10.30 -2.84
C ALA A 134 26.06 10.25 -2.25
N LEU A 135 25.86 9.48 -1.18
CA LEU A 135 24.58 9.39 -0.46
C LEU A 135 24.17 10.75 0.14
N ARG A 136 25.11 11.48 0.76
CA ARG A 136 24.84 12.83 1.28
C ARG A 136 24.46 13.81 0.16
N VAL A 137 25.25 13.85 -0.91
CA VAL A 137 24.97 14.73 -2.06
C VAL A 137 23.62 14.41 -2.67
N ALA A 138 23.28 13.13 -2.87
CA ALA A 138 21.98 12.75 -3.41
C ALA A 138 20.82 13.15 -2.47
N ALA A 139 20.97 12.96 -1.17
CA ALA A 139 19.99 13.38 -0.17
C ALA A 139 19.79 14.91 -0.15
N GLU A 140 20.87 15.68 -0.29
CA GLU A 140 20.85 17.16 -0.37
C GLU A 140 20.12 17.68 -1.62
N ARG A 141 20.14 16.94 -2.74
CA ARG A 141 19.46 17.34 -3.99
C ARG A 141 17.99 16.98 -4.02
N LEU A 142 17.59 16.00 -3.23
CA LEU A 142 16.19 15.63 -3.07
C LEU A 142 15.46 16.71 -2.27
N PRO A 143 14.15 16.94 -2.52
CA PRO A 143 13.37 17.90 -1.75
C PRO A 143 13.46 17.67 -0.24
N GLU A 144 13.53 18.75 0.54
CA GLU A 144 13.72 18.68 1.99
C GLU A 144 12.55 18.02 2.74
N GLN A 145 11.35 18.06 2.15
CA GLN A 145 10.10 17.56 2.74
C GLN A 145 9.44 16.51 1.83
N GLY A 146 8.76 15.56 2.46
CA GLY A 146 8.06 14.47 1.80
C GLY A 146 8.95 13.25 1.52
N PRO A 147 8.34 12.15 1.04
CA PRO A 147 9.04 10.90 0.78
C PRO A 147 10.00 11.07 -0.39
N ARG A 148 11.23 10.58 -0.21
CA ARG A 148 12.29 10.64 -1.23
C ARG A 148 13.07 9.34 -1.24
N ALA A 149 13.61 8.99 -2.41
CA ALA A 149 14.33 7.75 -2.58
C ALA A 149 15.69 7.94 -3.22
N ILE A 150 16.64 7.09 -2.87
CA ILE A 150 17.89 6.91 -3.58
C ILE A 150 17.95 5.47 -4.08
N VAL A 151 18.35 5.28 -5.34
CA VAL A 151 18.75 3.98 -5.86
C VAL A 151 20.24 4.03 -6.13
N LEU A 152 21.03 3.31 -5.33
CA LEU A 152 22.49 3.26 -5.46
C LEU A 152 22.89 1.99 -6.20
N VAL A 153 23.67 2.11 -7.27
CA VAL A 153 24.33 1.00 -7.96
C VAL A 153 25.82 1.08 -7.67
N SER A 154 26.43 -0.02 -7.20
CA SER A 154 27.85 -0.08 -6.81
C SER A 154 28.46 -1.43 -7.16
N ASP A 155 29.68 -1.45 -7.68
CA ASP A 155 30.41 -2.69 -8.00
C ASP A 155 31.50 -3.06 -6.98
N GLY A 156 31.73 -2.18 -6.00
CA GLY A 156 32.71 -2.39 -4.94
C GLY A 156 32.33 -1.76 -3.60
N GLU A 157 33.30 -1.82 -2.69
CA GLU A 157 33.24 -1.19 -1.37
C GLU A 157 33.58 0.30 -1.44
N ASP A 158 33.11 1.05 -0.44
CA ASP A 158 33.57 2.42 -0.22
C ASP A 158 35.08 2.47 0.07
N THR A 159 35.84 3.15 -0.79
CA THR A 159 37.30 3.30 -0.68
C THR A 159 37.74 4.61 -0.01
N CYS A 160 36.79 5.38 0.52
CA CYS A 160 36.96 6.74 1.02
C CYS A 160 36.54 6.93 2.49
N ALA A 161 35.99 5.92 3.13
CA ALA A 161 35.71 5.88 4.56
C ALA A 161 36.98 6.19 5.39
N PRO A 162 36.85 6.83 6.58
CA PRO A 162 35.62 7.11 7.34
C PRO A 162 34.91 8.44 7.01
N PRO A 163 33.60 8.58 7.35
CA PRO A 163 32.74 7.55 7.95
C PRO A 163 32.33 6.47 6.94
N GLN A 164 31.96 5.29 7.44
CA GLN A 164 31.44 4.19 6.62
C GLN A 164 30.05 4.54 6.07
N PRO A 165 29.65 4.09 4.86
CA PRO A 165 28.36 4.41 4.26
C PRO A 165 27.15 4.08 5.15
N CYS A 166 27.21 2.99 5.91
CA CYS A 166 26.13 2.63 6.81
C CYS A 166 25.97 3.62 7.97
N GLU A 167 27.06 4.21 8.46
CA GLU A 167 26.98 5.26 9.48
C GLU A 167 26.43 6.56 8.89
N VAL A 168 26.80 6.87 7.64
CA VAL A 168 26.26 8.04 6.93
C VAL A 168 24.73 7.97 6.80
N VAL A 169 24.16 6.83 6.42
CA VAL A 169 22.69 6.74 6.34
C VAL A 169 22.01 6.77 7.69
N LYS A 170 22.64 6.26 8.76
CA LYS A 170 22.11 6.42 10.13
C LYS A 170 22.04 7.89 10.51
N GLU A 171 23.08 8.66 10.23
CA GLU A 171 23.10 10.11 10.46
C GLU A 171 21.97 10.80 9.68
N LEU A 172 21.83 10.51 8.37
CA LEU A 172 20.76 11.07 7.54
C LEU A 172 19.36 10.73 8.09
N THR A 173 19.11 9.48 8.49
CA THR A 173 17.81 9.09 9.07
C THR A 173 17.54 9.76 10.43
N ALA A 174 18.58 10.00 11.23
CA ALA A 174 18.45 10.65 12.54
C ALA A 174 18.10 12.14 12.43
N GLU A 175 18.42 12.78 11.31
CA GLU A 175 18.04 14.17 11.00
C GLU A 175 16.54 14.31 10.64
N GLY A 176 15.77 13.21 10.67
CA GLY A 176 14.34 13.22 10.36
C GLY A 176 14.03 13.26 8.86
N ILE A 177 15.03 12.94 8.04
CA ILE A 177 14.91 12.86 6.58
C ILE A 177 14.14 11.58 6.22
N ASP A 178 12.93 11.73 5.65
CA ASP A 178 12.12 10.63 5.10
C ASP A 178 12.71 10.08 3.79
N LEU A 179 13.87 9.42 3.92
CA LEU A 179 14.70 8.93 2.82
C LEU A 179 14.80 7.41 2.87
N VAL A 180 14.42 6.76 1.77
CA VAL A 180 14.61 5.33 1.55
C VAL A 180 15.74 5.11 0.54
N VAL A 181 16.72 4.26 0.87
CA VAL A 181 17.83 3.93 -0.03
C VAL A 181 17.70 2.48 -0.46
N HIS A 182 17.54 2.24 -1.75
CA HIS A 182 17.69 0.92 -2.34
C HIS A 182 19.11 0.78 -2.90
N THR A 183 19.71 -0.40 -2.77
CA THR A 183 21.06 -0.66 -3.26
C THR A 183 21.08 -1.84 -4.22
N VAL A 184 21.81 -1.71 -5.32
CA VAL A 184 22.07 -2.79 -6.29
C VAL A 184 23.56 -3.06 -6.30
N GLY A 185 23.94 -4.25 -5.83
CA GLY A 185 25.33 -4.71 -5.86
C GLY A 185 25.64 -5.37 -7.19
N PHE A 186 26.43 -4.71 -8.03
CA PHE A 186 26.75 -5.21 -9.37
C PHE A 186 28.08 -5.96 -9.37
N ALA A 187 28.04 -7.29 -9.55
CA ALA A 187 29.22 -8.16 -9.51
C ALA A 187 30.10 -7.95 -8.26
N VAL A 188 29.46 -7.75 -7.10
CA VAL A 188 30.12 -7.44 -5.83
C VAL A 188 30.54 -8.69 -5.04
N GLU A 189 31.61 -8.54 -4.26
CA GLU A 189 32.04 -9.54 -3.27
C GLU A 189 31.27 -9.42 -1.94
N GLN A 190 31.45 -10.39 -1.04
CA GLN A 190 30.67 -10.52 0.20
C GLN A 190 30.76 -9.29 1.12
N GLN A 191 31.91 -8.62 1.16
CA GLN A 191 32.12 -7.47 2.05
C GLN A 191 31.43 -6.22 1.50
N ALA A 192 31.55 -5.92 0.20
CA ALA A 192 30.72 -4.93 -0.49
C ALA A 192 29.21 -5.20 -0.36
N ARG A 193 28.79 -6.45 -0.57
CA ARG A 193 27.39 -6.89 -0.34
C ARG A 193 26.92 -6.52 1.06
N SER A 194 27.71 -6.85 2.09
CA SER A 194 27.36 -6.57 3.48
C SER A 194 27.22 -5.06 3.76
N GLN A 195 28.13 -4.25 3.19
CA GLN A 195 28.08 -2.79 3.32
C GLN A 195 26.84 -2.18 2.65
N LEU A 196 26.56 -2.57 1.40
CA LEU A 196 25.39 -2.09 0.63
C LEU A 196 24.06 -2.56 1.24
N THR A 197 24.04 -3.78 1.78
CA THR A 197 22.91 -4.33 2.54
C THR A 197 22.63 -3.49 3.78
N CYS A 198 23.67 -3.12 4.53
CA CYS A 198 23.55 -2.25 5.71
C CYS A 198 22.96 -0.88 5.34
N VAL A 199 23.44 -0.27 4.24
CA VAL A 199 22.94 1.02 3.73
C VAL A 199 21.45 0.94 3.43
N ALA A 200 21.02 -0.04 2.63
CA ALA A 200 19.62 -0.16 2.25
C ALA A 200 18.71 -0.44 3.47
N HIS A 201 19.09 -1.41 4.29
CA HIS A 201 18.25 -1.86 5.39
C HIS A 201 18.09 -0.83 6.50
N THR A 202 19.11 0.01 6.73
CA THR A 202 19.03 1.09 7.73
C THR A 202 17.92 2.10 7.41
N THR A 203 17.65 2.32 6.12
CA THR A 203 16.67 3.30 5.63
C THR A 203 15.32 2.68 5.28
N GLY A 204 15.12 1.39 5.57
CA GLY A 204 13.92 0.64 5.19
C GLY A 204 13.86 0.22 3.72
N GLY A 205 14.90 0.52 2.93
CA GLY A 205 15.03 0.09 1.54
C GLY A 205 15.56 -1.34 1.41
N THR A 206 15.84 -1.75 0.17
CA THR A 206 16.21 -3.13 -0.17
C THR A 206 17.54 -3.21 -0.90
N TYR A 207 18.32 -4.24 -0.58
CA TYR A 207 19.48 -4.63 -1.37
C TYR A 207 19.07 -5.64 -2.44
N THR A 208 19.67 -5.57 -3.62
CA THR A 208 19.49 -6.57 -4.68
C THR A 208 20.82 -6.89 -5.36
N ASP A 209 21.11 -8.18 -5.51
CA ASP A 209 22.26 -8.66 -6.25
C ASP A 209 22.03 -8.61 -7.77
N ALA A 210 23.02 -8.09 -8.49
CA ALA A 210 23.15 -8.21 -9.94
C ALA A 210 24.49 -8.88 -10.24
N PRO A 211 24.55 -10.22 -10.34
CA PRO A 211 25.82 -10.92 -10.56
C PRO A 211 26.42 -10.70 -11.96
N ASP A 212 25.61 -10.26 -12.93
CA ASP A 212 26.00 -10.03 -14.32
C ASP A 212 25.18 -8.91 -14.97
N ALA A 213 25.63 -8.47 -16.14
CA ALA A 213 25.03 -7.39 -16.93
C ALA A 213 23.54 -7.61 -17.21
N ARG A 214 23.15 -8.83 -17.59
CA ARG A 214 21.76 -9.17 -17.88
C ARG A 214 20.89 -8.96 -16.65
N THR A 215 21.35 -9.44 -15.49
CA THR A 215 20.60 -9.29 -14.25
C THR A 215 20.49 -7.82 -13.86
N LEU A 216 21.55 -7.02 -14.07
CA LEU A 216 21.51 -5.57 -13.80
C LEU A 216 20.45 -4.86 -14.65
N GLU A 217 20.39 -5.16 -15.95
CA GLU A 217 19.38 -4.62 -16.88
C GLU A 217 17.94 -4.98 -16.49
N GLU A 218 17.73 -6.18 -15.92
CA GLU A 218 16.41 -6.61 -15.44
C GLU A 218 16.02 -6.00 -14.08
N VAL A 219 16.99 -5.89 -13.18
CA VAL A 219 16.77 -5.50 -11.78
C VAL A 219 16.65 -3.99 -11.64
N LEU A 220 17.52 -3.21 -12.28
CA LEU A 220 17.58 -1.78 -12.04
C LEU A 220 16.26 -1.05 -12.37
N PRO A 221 15.60 -1.30 -13.52
CA PRO A 221 14.28 -0.70 -13.81
C PRO A 221 13.22 -1.08 -12.77
N ARG A 222 13.26 -2.31 -12.23
CA ARG A 222 12.32 -2.75 -11.19
C ARG A 222 12.59 -2.06 -9.87
N VAL A 223 13.85 -1.99 -9.43
CA VAL A 223 14.24 -1.33 -8.19
C VAL A 223 13.94 0.17 -8.25
N THR A 224 14.23 0.82 -9.37
CA THR A 224 13.86 2.23 -9.57
C THR A 224 12.34 2.41 -9.63
N ALA A 225 11.60 1.51 -10.28
CA ALA A 225 10.14 1.55 -10.22
C ALA A 225 9.64 1.37 -8.77
N THR A 226 10.23 0.49 -7.96
CA THR A 226 9.91 0.35 -6.53
C THR A 226 10.24 1.62 -5.75
N ALA A 227 11.40 2.24 -6.00
CA ALA A 227 11.79 3.50 -5.36
C ALA A 227 10.83 4.66 -5.70
N LEU A 228 10.32 4.66 -6.94
CA LEU A 228 9.24 5.57 -7.37
C LEU A 228 7.90 5.22 -6.71
N ARG A 229 7.69 3.95 -6.35
CA ARG A 229 6.51 3.40 -5.65
C ARG A 229 6.69 3.45 -4.13
N ASN A 230 7.03 4.59 -3.54
CA ASN A 230 6.85 4.73 -2.09
C ASN A 230 5.37 4.95 -1.74
N TYR A 231 4.97 4.44 -0.58
CA TYR A 231 3.68 4.72 0.05
C TYR A 231 3.56 6.23 0.20
N GLU A 232 2.80 6.89 -0.66
CA GLU A 232 2.42 8.28 -0.47
C GLU A 232 1.11 8.28 0.34
N PRO A 233 1.15 8.67 1.62
CA PRO A 233 -0.06 8.90 2.38
C PRO A 233 -0.84 10.00 1.64
N ALA A 234 -2.03 9.69 1.17
CA ALA A 234 -2.85 10.66 0.44
C ALA A 234 -4.05 11.07 1.29
N GLY A 235 -4.47 12.32 1.13
CA GLY A 235 -5.66 12.84 1.78
C GLY A 235 -5.53 14.31 2.15
N VAL A 236 -6.68 14.94 2.40
CA VAL A 236 -6.73 16.28 2.97
C VAL A 236 -6.23 16.21 4.43
N PRO A 237 -5.26 17.05 4.85
CA PRO A 237 -4.81 17.05 6.24
C PRO A 237 -5.97 17.28 7.21
N ILE A 238 -6.05 16.44 8.24
CA ILE A 238 -7.01 16.57 9.35
C ILE A 238 -6.28 16.21 10.65
N ALA A 239 -6.63 16.87 11.75
CA ALA A 239 -6.05 16.58 13.05
C ALA A 239 -7.17 16.15 14.02
N GLY A 240 -7.30 14.85 14.24
CA GLY A 240 -8.25 14.30 15.20
C GLY A 240 -7.98 14.81 16.62
N SER A 241 -9.05 15.03 17.38
CA SER A 241 -8.96 15.54 18.75
C SER A 241 -8.82 14.41 19.77
N HIS A 242 -8.48 14.75 21.02
CA HIS A 242 -8.45 13.79 22.14
C HIS A 242 -9.84 13.54 22.77
N ALA A 243 -10.84 14.35 22.43
CA ALA A 243 -12.20 14.27 22.98
C ALA A 243 -13.24 14.52 21.88
N TYR A 244 -14.40 13.87 21.99
CA TYR A 244 -15.43 13.89 20.94
C TYR A 244 -15.96 15.32 20.65
N ASP A 245 -16.10 16.16 21.66
CA ASP A 245 -16.70 17.51 21.59
C ASP A 245 -15.87 18.52 20.79
N SER A 246 -14.60 18.21 20.57
CA SER A 246 -13.62 19.00 19.82
C SER A 246 -13.17 18.32 18.52
N ALA A 247 -13.82 17.22 18.14
CA ALA A 247 -13.46 16.46 16.95
C ALA A 247 -13.70 17.27 15.66
N PRO A 248 -12.72 17.31 14.73
CA PRO A 248 -12.92 17.96 13.45
C PRO A 248 -13.99 17.20 12.65
N VAL A 249 -14.78 17.95 11.89
CA VAL A 249 -15.81 17.38 11.01
C VAL A 249 -15.18 17.00 9.67
N ALA A 250 -15.27 15.72 9.32
CA ALA A 250 -14.88 15.19 8.03
C ALA A 250 -16.12 14.92 7.17
N GLY A 251 -16.13 15.47 5.95
CA GLY A 251 -17.11 15.12 4.93
C GLY A 251 -16.69 13.87 4.14
N PRO A 252 -17.46 13.45 3.13
CA PRO A 252 -17.04 12.37 2.24
C PRO A 252 -15.71 12.69 1.53
N GLY A 253 -14.74 11.77 1.63
CA GLY A 253 -13.44 11.94 1.02
C GLY A 253 -12.32 11.22 1.77
N GLN A 254 -11.10 11.50 1.35
CA GLN A 254 -9.89 10.95 1.94
C GLN A 254 -9.14 12.00 2.75
N TYR A 255 -8.68 11.61 3.94
CA TYR A 255 -7.95 12.48 4.84
C TYR A 255 -6.65 11.83 5.33
N LEU A 256 -5.72 12.67 5.78
CA LEU A 256 -4.44 12.25 6.33
C LEU A 256 -4.23 12.86 7.72
N ASP A 257 -3.85 12.02 8.66
CA ASP A 257 -3.47 12.38 10.03
C ASP A 257 -2.26 11.53 10.47
N THR A 258 -1.85 11.65 11.73
CA THR A 258 -0.92 10.76 12.41
C THR A 258 -1.57 10.19 13.66
N ILE A 259 -1.14 9.01 14.10
CA ILE A 259 -1.58 8.42 15.36
C ILE A 259 -0.38 7.95 16.18
N GLY A 260 -0.38 8.32 17.46
CA GLY A 260 0.63 7.93 18.43
C GLY A 260 0.38 6.54 19.02
N GLN A 261 1.43 5.94 19.57
CA GLN A 261 1.33 4.68 20.32
C GLN A 261 0.31 4.79 21.45
N ARG A 262 -0.70 3.88 21.46
CA ARG A 262 -1.80 3.90 22.45
C ARG A 262 -2.62 5.19 22.46
N GLU A 263 -2.44 6.06 21.47
CA GLU A 263 -3.23 7.26 21.32
C GLU A 263 -4.63 6.90 20.82
N ARG A 264 -5.62 7.66 21.29
CA ARG A 264 -6.97 7.67 20.74
C ARG A 264 -7.26 9.04 20.14
N ARG A 265 -7.81 9.05 18.92
CA ARG A 265 -8.21 10.27 18.20
C ARG A 265 -9.66 10.18 17.75
N PHE A 266 -10.38 11.29 17.86
CA PHE A 266 -11.79 11.42 17.48
C PHE A 266 -11.96 12.24 16.21
N TYR A 267 -12.86 11.78 15.35
CA TYR A 267 -13.28 12.45 14.12
C TYR A 267 -14.81 12.51 14.09
N ALA A 268 -15.38 13.65 13.71
CA ALA A 268 -16.82 13.82 13.58
C ALA A 268 -17.25 13.66 12.12
N VAL A 269 -18.43 13.08 11.89
CA VAL A 269 -19.07 13.01 10.56
C VAL A 269 -20.53 13.39 10.74
N ASP A 270 -21.00 14.33 9.92
CA ASP A 270 -22.41 14.70 9.86
C ASP A 270 -23.13 13.73 8.92
N VAL A 271 -24.05 12.93 9.47
CA VAL A 271 -24.75 11.84 8.77
C VAL A 271 -26.24 12.18 8.68
N PRO A 272 -26.78 12.44 7.48
CA PRO A 272 -28.20 12.75 7.30
C PRO A 272 -29.13 11.59 7.75
N GLU A 273 -30.37 11.94 8.08
CA GLU A 273 -31.39 10.94 8.43
C GLU A 273 -31.59 9.94 7.27
N GLY A 274 -31.65 8.65 7.61
CA GLY A 274 -31.76 7.56 6.65
C GLY A 274 -30.45 7.18 5.94
N ALA A 275 -29.36 7.94 6.14
CA ALA A 275 -28.08 7.70 5.48
C ALA A 275 -27.25 6.59 6.16
N THR A 276 -26.28 6.06 5.44
CA THR A 276 -25.26 5.14 5.95
C THR A 276 -23.90 5.83 5.89
N ALA A 277 -23.13 5.77 6.98
CA ALA A 277 -21.77 6.28 7.00
C ALA A 277 -20.76 5.14 6.89
N TYR A 278 -19.68 5.38 6.16
CA TYR A 278 -18.52 4.51 6.04
C TYR A 278 -17.33 5.24 6.63
N PHE A 279 -16.63 4.60 7.56
CA PHE A 279 -15.42 5.18 8.14
C PHE A 279 -14.36 4.10 8.21
N SER A 280 -13.17 4.38 7.68
CA SER A 280 -12.01 3.51 7.83
C SER A 280 -10.76 4.29 8.15
N ALA A 281 -9.86 3.67 8.91
CA ALA A 281 -8.55 4.17 9.24
C ALA A 281 -7.48 3.14 8.88
N THR A 282 -6.53 3.52 8.04
CA THR A 282 -5.40 2.70 7.59
C THR A 282 -4.11 3.25 8.19
N VAL A 283 -3.37 2.43 8.93
CA VAL A 283 -2.04 2.76 9.44
C VAL A 283 -1.02 1.86 8.76
N SER A 284 -0.02 2.49 8.13
CA SER A 284 1.11 1.78 7.52
C SER A 284 2.25 1.66 8.50
N PHE A 285 2.60 0.42 8.84
CA PHE A 285 3.69 0.11 9.74
C PHE A 285 5.00 0.06 8.97
N PRO A 286 6.09 0.63 9.51
CA PRO A 286 7.39 0.56 8.86
C PRO A 286 7.95 -0.85 8.95
N ARG A 287 8.91 -1.15 8.05
CA ARG A 287 9.68 -2.38 8.15
C ARG A 287 10.67 -2.28 9.29
N LEU A 288 10.65 -3.24 10.22
CA LEU A 288 11.61 -3.31 11.32
C LEU A 288 12.16 -4.74 11.43
N ARG A 289 13.38 -4.86 11.96
CA ARG A 289 14.11 -6.13 12.03
C ARG A 289 14.38 -6.54 13.47
N GLY A 290 14.61 -7.84 13.66
CA GLY A 290 15.01 -8.39 14.96
C GLY A 290 13.92 -8.38 16.02
N ILE A 291 12.67 -8.09 15.65
CA ILE A 291 11.54 -8.14 16.57
C ILE A 291 11.06 -9.59 16.68
N SER A 292 10.94 -10.08 17.91
CA SER A 292 10.36 -11.39 18.17
C SER A 292 8.91 -11.42 17.68
N VAL A 293 8.48 -12.55 17.10
CA VAL A 293 7.09 -12.76 16.65
C VAL A 293 6.07 -12.53 17.78
N THR A 294 6.45 -12.76 19.05
CA THR A 294 5.58 -12.53 20.21
C THR A 294 5.41 -11.05 20.56
N GLU A 295 6.34 -10.20 20.13
CA GLU A 295 6.38 -8.76 20.37
C GLU A 295 6.00 -7.95 19.12
N ASP A 296 5.94 -8.61 17.96
CA ASP A 296 5.53 -8.01 16.71
C ASP A 296 4.03 -8.17 16.48
N PHE A 297 3.28 -7.40 17.26
CA PHE A 297 1.83 -7.40 17.22
C PHE A 297 1.27 -6.00 17.39
N SER A 298 0.53 -5.55 16.38
CA SER A 298 -0.16 -4.26 16.41
C SER A 298 -1.66 -4.43 16.25
N SER A 299 -2.43 -3.56 16.92
CA SER A 299 -3.90 -3.57 16.83
C SER A 299 -4.47 -2.17 16.77
N LEU A 300 -5.37 -1.97 15.81
CA LEU A 300 -6.21 -0.79 15.71
C LEU A 300 -7.61 -1.12 16.24
N ARG A 301 -8.19 -0.19 16.98
CA ARG A 301 -9.58 -0.27 17.43
C ARG A 301 -10.33 0.95 16.93
N LEU A 302 -11.52 0.71 16.40
CA LEU A 302 -12.46 1.74 15.99
C LEU A 302 -13.70 1.63 16.89
N ARG A 303 -14.18 2.76 17.41
CA ARG A 303 -15.40 2.81 18.23
C ARG A 303 -16.29 3.96 17.79
N THR A 304 -17.58 3.72 17.71
CA THR A 304 -18.55 4.70 17.25
C THR A 304 -19.33 5.30 18.43
N TYR A 305 -19.49 6.62 18.38
CA TYR A 305 -20.23 7.39 19.37
C TYR A 305 -21.32 8.21 18.66
N GLY A 306 -22.45 8.35 19.32
CA GLY A 306 -23.61 9.09 18.86
C GLY A 306 -23.60 10.54 19.33
N THR A 307 -24.79 11.14 19.34
CA THR A 307 -25.05 12.49 19.82
C THR A 307 -24.57 12.65 21.27
N ASP A 308 -23.97 13.80 21.58
CA ASP A 308 -23.37 14.12 22.89
C ASP A 308 -22.31 13.12 23.38
N GLY A 309 -21.67 12.39 22.46
CA GLY A 309 -20.60 11.44 22.78
C GLY A 309 -21.10 10.16 23.46
N GLU A 310 -22.39 9.83 23.33
CA GLU A 310 -22.94 8.56 23.82
C GLU A 310 -22.24 7.39 23.14
N ASP A 311 -21.77 6.42 23.93
CA ASP A 311 -21.13 5.23 23.41
C ASP A 311 -22.18 4.30 22.78
N CYS A 312 -22.11 4.09 21.47
CA CYS A 312 -23.06 3.23 20.77
C CYS A 312 -22.76 1.74 20.93
N TYR A 313 -21.72 1.37 21.67
CA TYR A 313 -21.25 0.00 21.89
C TYR A 313 -20.89 -0.76 20.61
N GLU A 314 -20.73 -0.04 19.50
CA GLU A 314 -20.26 -0.57 18.22
C GLU A 314 -18.76 -0.31 18.10
N PHE A 315 -18.00 -1.38 17.95
CA PHE A 315 -16.56 -1.33 17.84
C PHE A 315 -16.02 -2.43 16.93
N GLU A 316 -14.96 -2.09 16.22
CA GLU A 316 -14.21 -3.02 15.38
C GLU A 316 -12.77 -3.06 15.86
N THR A 317 -12.11 -4.21 15.71
CA THR A 317 -10.72 -4.37 16.12
C THR A 317 -10.00 -5.18 15.06
N GLU A 318 -8.94 -4.59 14.55
CA GLU A 318 -8.09 -5.21 13.54
C GLU A 318 -6.69 -5.41 14.10
N GLN A 319 -6.07 -6.52 13.70
CA GLN A 319 -4.84 -7.02 14.29
C GLN A 319 -3.90 -7.53 13.22
N ALA A 320 -2.63 -7.13 13.31
CA ALA A 320 -1.56 -7.68 12.50
C ALA A 320 -0.53 -8.33 13.41
N THR A 321 -0.29 -9.62 13.18
CA THR A 321 0.97 -10.25 13.58
C THR A 321 2.01 -9.92 12.53
N ARG A 322 3.26 -9.79 12.95
CA ARG A 322 4.35 -9.37 12.06
C ARG A 322 4.09 -8.01 11.40
N SER A 323 3.59 -7.05 12.19
CA SER A 323 3.36 -5.69 11.70
C SER A 323 4.64 -5.03 11.17
N SER A 324 5.81 -5.42 11.69
CA SER A 324 7.11 -4.97 11.21
C SER A 324 7.51 -5.51 9.83
N ASP A 325 6.70 -6.35 9.19
CA ASP A 325 6.91 -6.75 7.79
C ASP A 325 6.62 -5.59 6.80
N GLY A 326 6.14 -4.44 7.28
CA GLY A 326 5.77 -3.31 6.42
C GLY A 326 4.31 -3.34 5.97
N VAL A 327 3.41 -3.86 6.81
CA VAL A 327 1.98 -4.03 6.45
C VAL A 327 1.17 -2.76 6.68
N ALA A 328 0.09 -2.61 5.92
CA ALA A 328 -0.94 -1.62 6.20
C ALA A 328 -2.11 -2.29 6.92
N LEU A 329 -2.40 -1.86 8.14
CA LEU A 329 -3.52 -2.35 8.93
C LEU A 329 -4.69 -1.39 8.77
N THR A 330 -5.86 -1.89 8.37
CA THR A 330 -7.05 -1.06 8.18
C THR A 330 -8.17 -1.53 9.09
N VAL A 331 -8.71 -0.64 9.91
CA VAL A 331 -9.95 -0.85 10.66
C VAL A 331 -11.07 -0.04 10.01
N ALA A 332 -12.24 -0.64 9.81
CA ALA A 332 -13.34 -0.01 9.10
C ALA A 332 -14.68 -0.32 9.78
N THR A 333 -15.66 0.57 9.60
CA THR A 333 -17.05 0.35 10.03
C THR A 333 -18.03 0.87 8.97
N THR A 334 -19.16 0.18 8.87
CA THR A 334 -20.35 0.61 8.13
C THR A 334 -21.42 0.99 9.15
N TRP A 335 -21.52 2.27 9.47
CA TRP A 335 -22.43 2.81 10.48
C TRP A 335 -23.82 3.07 9.91
N ARG A 336 -24.85 2.47 10.55
CA ARG A 336 -26.26 2.57 10.13
C ARG A 336 -27.17 3.21 11.18
N GLY A 337 -26.65 3.76 12.27
CA GLY A 337 -27.48 4.39 13.30
C GLY A 337 -28.40 5.46 12.73
N ALA A 338 -27.90 6.29 11.82
CA ALA A 338 -28.71 7.31 11.16
C ALA A 338 -29.84 6.76 10.27
N ALA A 339 -29.76 5.49 9.87
CA ALA A 339 -30.82 4.81 9.12
C ALA A 339 -31.88 4.15 10.03
N GLU A 340 -31.65 4.10 11.34
CA GLU A 340 -32.61 3.60 12.30
C GLU A 340 -33.54 4.73 12.78
N PRO A 341 -34.86 4.50 12.82
CA PRO A 341 -35.80 5.51 13.30
C PRO A 341 -35.64 5.71 14.80
N GLU A 342 -35.77 6.96 15.23
CA GLU A 342 -35.88 7.32 16.64
C GLU A 342 -37.14 6.69 17.25
N THR A 343 -37.01 6.24 18.49
CA THR A 343 -38.04 5.56 19.26
C THR A 343 -38.78 6.49 20.22
N GLY A 344 -38.34 7.75 20.33
CA GLY A 344 -38.82 8.73 21.30
C GLY A 344 -38.19 8.57 22.69
N SER A 345 -37.10 7.80 22.81
CA SER A 345 -36.39 7.57 24.07
C SER A 345 -35.03 8.30 24.04
N GLU A 346 -34.87 9.32 24.88
CA GLU A 346 -33.67 10.18 24.88
C GLU A 346 -32.35 9.43 25.00
N ARG A 347 -32.32 8.25 25.63
CA ARG A 347 -31.11 7.44 25.77
C ARG A 347 -30.95 6.42 24.63
N GLY A 348 -32.03 5.87 24.11
CA GLY A 348 -32.00 4.89 23.01
C GLY A 348 -31.77 5.53 21.64
N ASP A 349 -32.09 6.81 21.51
CA ASP A 349 -32.06 7.54 20.24
C ASP A 349 -30.75 8.29 19.99
N ARG A 350 -29.84 8.40 20.98
CA ARG A 350 -28.54 9.07 20.78
C ARG A 350 -27.65 8.40 19.73
N CYS A 351 -27.91 7.13 19.43
CA CYS A 351 -27.22 6.36 18.40
C CYS A 351 -28.10 6.10 17.16
N LYS A 352 -29.22 6.82 17.04
CA LYS A 352 -30.20 6.69 15.97
C LYS A 352 -30.50 8.05 15.35
N GLY A 353 -31.15 8.05 14.18
CA GLY A 353 -31.57 9.29 13.51
C GLY A 353 -30.42 10.10 12.90
N GLY A 354 -30.77 11.07 12.07
CA GLY A 354 -29.80 11.95 11.44
C GLY A 354 -29.08 12.82 12.48
N GLY A 355 -27.78 13.01 12.34
CA GLY A 355 -27.01 13.78 13.31
C GLY A 355 -25.50 13.68 13.14
N ARG A 356 -24.78 14.23 14.11
CA ARG A 356 -23.32 14.14 14.20
C ARG A 356 -22.92 12.89 14.95
N TYR A 357 -22.12 12.06 14.30
CA TYR A 357 -21.52 10.86 14.89
C TYR A 357 -20.02 11.05 15.01
N TYR A 358 -19.40 10.37 15.97
CA TYR A 358 -17.97 10.43 16.22
C TYR A 358 -17.34 9.05 16.11
N PHE A 359 -16.20 8.99 15.44
CA PHE A 359 -15.41 7.79 15.23
C PHE A 359 -14.09 7.95 15.96
N ALA A 360 -13.85 7.08 16.94
CA ALA A 360 -12.63 7.06 17.70
C ALA A 360 -11.71 5.95 17.21
N VAL A 361 -10.54 6.32 16.71
CA VAL A 361 -9.48 5.38 16.31
C VAL A 361 -8.45 5.32 17.42
N GLU A 362 -8.06 4.10 17.82
CA GLU A 362 -7.06 3.86 18.85
C GLU A 362 -6.02 2.85 18.38
N TRP A 363 -4.72 3.19 18.49
CA TRP A 363 -3.63 2.23 18.33
C TRP A 363 -3.46 1.40 19.61
N SER A 364 -4.43 0.52 19.86
CA SER A 364 -4.65 -0.14 21.15
C SER A 364 -3.58 -1.17 21.55
N ARG A 365 -2.86 -1.75 20.58
CA ARG A 365 -1.68 -2.60 20.85
C ARG A 365 -0.56 -2.24 19.90
N VAL A 366 0.65 -2.15 20.45
CA VAL A 366 1.83 -1.57 19.81
C VAL A 366 2.93 -2.62 19.78
N ALA A 367 3.47 -2.88 18.59
CA ALA A 367 4.63 -3.76 18.43
C ALA A 367 5.90 -3.12 19.00
N SER A 368 6.90 -3.93 19.39
CA SER A 368 8.18 -3.41 19.87
C SER A 368 8.92 -2.65 18.75
N GLY A 369 9.70 -1.62 19.08
CA GLY A 369 10.57 -0.91 18.13
C GLY A 369 9.89 0.00 17.10
N VAL A 370 8.55 0.03 17.04
CA VAL A 370 7.81 0.95 16.15
C VAL A 370 7.99 2.41 16.57
N PRO A 371 7.98 3.36 15.62
CA PRO A 371 8.01 4.80 15.90
C PRO A 371 6.90 5.24 16.85
N GLU A 372 7.11 6.37 17.55
CA GLU A 372 6.13 6.93 18.49
C GLU A 372 4.83 7.33 17.79
N ARG A 373 4.92 7.81 16.55
CA ARG A 373 3.76 8.18 15.72
C ARG A 373 3.92 7.61 14.32
N LEU A 374 2.79 7.19 13.75
CA LEU A 374 2.72 6.70 12.38
C LEU A 374 1.68 7.50 11.58
N PRO A 375 1.87 7.64 10.25
CA PRO A 375 0.85 8.21 9.39
C PRO A 375 -0.39 7.32 9.38
N MET A 376 -1.56 7.97 9.40
CA MET A 376 -2.86 7.32 9.38
C MET A 376 -3.73 7.97 8.31
N GLU A 377 -4.14 7.18 7.33
CA GLU A 377 -5.10 7.60 6.33
C GLU A 377 -6.52 7.31 6.80
N LEU A 378 -7.44 8.24 6.54
CA LEU A 378 -8.85 8.06 6.79
C LEU A 378 -9.61 8.09 5.47
N LEU A 379 -10.60 7.21 5.35
CA LEU A 379 -11.60 7.27 4.29
C LEU A 379 -12.97 7.43 4.94
N VAL A 380 -13.65 8.52 4.57
CA VAL A 380 -15.00 8.83 5.03
C VAL A 380 -15.94 8.77 3.85
N GLY A 381 -17.06 8.07 4.01
CA GLY A 381 -18.14 8.05 3.05
C GLY A 381 -19.49 8.29 3.71
N VAL A 382 -20.39 8.97 3.02
CA VAL A 382 -21.78 9.15 3.45
C VAL A 382 -22.66 8.82 2.26
N GLU A 383 -23.38 7.71 2.37
CA GLU A 383 -24.31 7.26 1.36
C GLU A 383 -25.74 7.67 1.74
N PRO A 384 -26.43 8.47 0.92
CA PRO A 384 -27.77 8.94 1.23
C PRO A 384 -28.80 7.83 1.41
N ALA A 385 -29.93 8.18 2.02
CA ALA A 385 -31.08 7.29 2.13
C ALA A 385 -31.56 6.84 0.74
N ALA A 386 -31.77 5.55 0.56
CA ALA A 386 -32.37 5.01 -0.66
C ALA A 386 -33.89 5.18 -0.67
N ALA A 387 -34.43 5.68 -1.79
CA ALA A 387 -35.86 5.65 -2.12
C ALA A 387 -36.26 4.28 -2.70
N ASP A 388 -35.35 3.65 -3.44
CA ASP A 388 -35.44 2.29 -3.94
C ASP A 388 -34.09 1.61 -3.71
N THR A 389 -34.08 0.50 -2.99
CA THR A 389 -32.86 -0.23 -2.63
C THR A 389 -32.43 -1.23 -3.70
N GLY A 390 -33.22 -1.40 -4.76
CA GLY A 390 -32.96 -2.37 -5.81
C GLY A 390 -33.20 -3.82 -5.37
N PRO A 391 -32.62 -4.80 -6.08
CA PRO A 391 -32.86 -6.22 -5.82
C PRO A 391 -32.48 -6.64 -4.40
N THR A 392 -33.16 -7.67 -3.89
CA THR A 392 -32.83 -8.24 -2.58
C THR A 392 -31.41 -8.82 -2.56
N ALA A 393 -30.83 -8.83 -1.36
CA ALA A 393 -29.49 -9.31 -1.10
C ALA A 393 -29.34 -10.81 -1.39
N VAL A 394 -28.09 -11.18 -1.70
CA VAL A 394 -27.55 -12.55 -1.78
C VAL A 394 -28.01 -13.40 -2.99
N ARG A 395 -27.08 -13.52 -3.94
CA ARG A 395 -26.96 -14.62 -4.92
C ARG A 395 -25.76 -15.50 -4.48
N PRO A 396 -25.54 -16.70 -5.06
CA PRO A 396 -24.28 -17.41 -4.82
C PRO A 396 -23.08 -16.50 -5.12
N LYS A 397 -21.94 -16.77 -4.46
CA LYS A 397 -20.65 -16.15 -4.80
C LYS A 397 -20.37 -16.34 -6.30
N VAL A 398 -19.64 -15.40 -6.89
CA VAL A 398 -19.17 -15.54 -8.27
C VAL A 398 -18.31 -16.80 -8.37
N GLU A 399 -18.61 -17.61 -9.37
CA GLU A 399 -17.83 -18.80 -9.68
C GLU A 399 -16.51 -18.38 -10.34
N PHE A 400 -15.41 -18.98 -9.89
CA PHE A 400 -14.12 -18.76 -10.50
C PHE A 400 -13.99 -19.50 -11.82
N VAL A 401 -13.69 -18.77 -12.88
CA VAL A 401 -13.36 -19.33 -14.19
C VAL A 401 -11.90 -19.03 -14.46
N GLU A 402 -11.09 -20.07 -14.69
CA GLU A 402 -9.68 -19.86 -14.98
C GLU A 402 -9.54 -19.02 -16.27
N PRO A 403 -8.86 -17.85 -16.22
CA PRO A 403 -8.78 -16.97 -17.37
C PRO A 403 -8.03 -17.64 -18.53
N SER A 404 -8.58 -17.52 -19.74
CA SER A 404 -7.90 -17.92 -20.97
C SER A 404 -7.28 -16.71 -21.66
N GLY A 405 -6.09 -16.88 -22.25
CA GLY A 405 -5.38 -15.81 -22.96
C GLY A 405 -4.01 -15.49 -22.37
N ARG A 406 -3.34 -14.47 -22.92
CA ARG A 406 -2.00 -14.05 -22.51
C ARG A 406 -2.07 -13.26 -21.22
N SER A 407 -1.15 -13.52 -20.30
CA SER A 407 -1.01 -12.71 -19.08
C SER A 407 -0.58 -11.28 -19.40
N VAL A 408 -1.18 -10.32 -18.69
CA VAL A 408 -0.92 -8.89 -18.82
C VAL A 408 -0.02 -8.42 -17.67
N PRO A 409 1.16 -7.85 -17.94
CA PRO A 409 1.97 -7.23 -16.89
C PRO A 409 1.22 -6.07 -16.23
N VAL A 410 1.21 -6.06 -14.91
CA VAL A 410 0.64 -4.99 -14.09
C VAL A 410 1.66 -4.52 -13.07
N THR A 411 1.34 -3.45 -12.38
CA THR A 411 2.18 -2.85 -11.35
C THR A 411 1.30 -2.53 -10.16
N GLY A 412 1.48 -3.29 -9.09
CA GLY A 412 0.85 -3.03 -7.80
C GLY A 412 1.37 -1.73 -7.17
N GLY A 413 0.48 -1.04 -6.46
CA GLY A 413 0.80 0.17 -5.71
C GLY A 413 1.10 -0.11 -4.25
N GLY A 414 1.83 0.76 -3.56
CA GLY A 414 2.14 0.60 -2.13
C GLY A 414 0.98 0.91 -1.18
N SER A 415 -0.13 1.47 -1.67
CA SER A 415 -1.32 1.81 -0.88
C SER A 415 -2.61 1.64 -1.68
N PHE A 416 -3.75 1.75 -1.00
CA PHE A 416 -5.07 1.78 -1.65
C PHE A 416 -5.18 2.87 -2.73
N ASN A 417 -4.51 4.03 -2.54
CA ASN A 417 -4.71 5.21 -3.39
C ASN A 417 -4.05 5.08 -4.76
N VAL A 418 -2.92 4.39 -4.77
CA VAL A 418 -2.10 4.16 -5.96
C VAL A 418 -2.18 2.72 -6.45
N ALA A 419 -3.19 1.96 -6.00
CA ALA A 419 -3.37 0.56 -6.33
C ALA A 419 -3.42 0.33 -7.86
N GLY A 420 -2.71 -0.71 -8.31
CA GLY A 420 -2.61 -1.09 -9.72
C GLY A 420 -3.97 -1.52 -10.29
N VAL A 421 -4.36 -0.98 -11.44
CA VAL A 421 -5.67 -1.30 -12.04
C VAL A 421 -5.65 -2.66 -12.72
N LEU A 422 -6.57 -3.54 -12.33
CA LEU A 422 -6.91 -4.77 -13.04
C LEU A 422 -8.17 -4.49 -13.87
N ALA A 423 -8.05 -4.53 -15.20
CA ALA A 423 -9.07 -4.05 -16.13
C ALA A 423 -10.37 -4.89 -16.15
N GLY A 424 -10.38 -6.07 -15.53
CA GLY A 424 -11.50 -7.00 -15.50
C GLY A 424 -11.02 -8.45 -15.44
N SER A 425 -11.82 -9.39 -15.96
CA SER A 425 -11.45 -10.80 -16.05
C SER A 425 -10.15 -10.99 -16.85
N GLY A 426 -9.20 -11.76 -16.32
CA GLY A 426 -7.91 -11.94 -16.98
C GLY A 426 -6.83 -12.55 -16.07
N SER A 427 -5.68 -12.83 -16.68
CA SER A 427 -4.45 -13.21 -15.98
C SER A 427 -3.50 -12.02 -15.97
N TYR A 428 -3.01 -11.65 -14.80
CA TYR A 428 -2.13 -10.51 -14.60
C TYR A 428 -0.83 -10.97 -13.94
N THR A 429 0.30 -10.40 -14.34
CA THR A 429 1.62 -10.74 -13.78
C THR A 429 2.27 -9.54 -13.13
N ASP A 430 2.88 -9.75 -11.96
CA ASP A 430 3.77 -8.80 -11.31
C ASP A 430 4.95 -9.57 -10.69
N THR A 431 5.94 -8.86 -10.14
CA THR A 431 7.04 -9.43 -9.36
C THR A 431 7.11 -8.70 -8.04
N VAL A 432 6.94 -9.43 -6.95
CA VAL A 432 6.85 -8.89 -5.59
C VAL A 432 8.16 -9.14 -4.86
N GLN A 433 8.78 -8.08 -4.35
CA GLN A 433 9.99 -8.17 -3.55
C GLN A 433 9.69 -8.77 -2.18
N ARG A 434 10.72 -9.33 -1.54
CA ARG A 434 10.60 -9.73 -0.14
C ARG A 434 10.40 -8.49 0.73
N GLY A 435 9.40 -8.55 1.61
CA GLY A 435 8.93 -7.44 2.43
C GLY A 435 7.85 -6.57 1.78
N GLU A 436 7.50 -6.76 0.51
CA GLU A 436 6.48 -5.94 -0.13
C GLU A 436 5.05 -6.33 0.24
N PHE A 437 4.21 -5.29 0.33
CA PHE A 437 2.78 -5.40 0.45
C PHE A 437 2.15 -4.49 -0.62
N LEU A 438 1.67 -5.11 -1.69
CA LEU A 438 1.20 -4.40 -2.88
C LEU A 438 -0.32 -4.48 -3.01
N PHE A 439 -0.91 -3.40 -3.50
CA PHE A 439 -2.34 -3.24 -3.71
C PHE A 439 -2.66 -3.15 -5.20
N TYR A 440 -3.70 -3.88 -5.58
CA TYR A 440 -4.35 -3.86 -6.89
C TYR A 440 -5.81 -3.52 -6.69
N ARG A 441 -6.48 -3.02 -7.73
CA ARG A 441 -7.89 -2.67 -7.68
C ARG A 441 -8.64 -3.12 -8.93
N VAL A 442 -9.86 -3.59 -8.73
CA VAL A 442 -10.80 -3.95 -9.79
C VAL A 442 -12.09 -3.16 -9.60
N LYS A 443 -12.63 -2.63 -10.69
CA LYS A 443 -13.91 -1.90 -10.65
C LYS A 443 -15.04 -2.92 -10.73
N LEU A 444 -15.94 -2.89 -9.75
CA LEU A 444 -17.20 -3.60 -9.80
C LEU A 444 -18.35 -2.61 -9.85
N ASP A 445 -19.31 -2.87 -10.73
CA ASP A 445 -20.60 -2.19 -10.75
C ASP A 445 -21.66 -3.00 -10.00
N TRP A 446 -22.83 -2.41 -9.80
CA TRP A 446 -23.98 -3.10 -9.18
C TRP A 446 -24.30 -4.39 -9.96
N GLY A 447 -24.63 -5.47 -9.25
CA GLY A 447 -24.91 -6.77 -9.85
C GLY A 447 -23.68 -7.61 -10.23
N GLN A 448 -22.49 -7.00 -10.23
CA GLN A 448 -21.23 -7.71 -10.48
C GLN A 448 -20.57 -8.18 -9.19
N GLY A 449 -19.75 -9.21 -9.27
CA GLY A 449 -18.84 -9.65 -8.22
C GLY A 449 -17.52 -10.10 -8.83
N LEU A 450 -16.59 -10.54 -8.00
CA LEU A 450 -15.32 -11.10 -8.44
C LEU A 450 -15.02 -12.45 -7.78
N ALA A 451 -14.18 -13.23 -8.44
CA ALA A 451 -13.47 -14.37 -7.88
C ALA A 451 -12.02 -14.33 -8.35
N TYR A 452 -11.06 -14.53 -7.45
CA TYR A 452 -9.64 -14.48 -7.81
C TYR A 452 -8.77 -15.48 -7.06
N ARG A 453 -7.61 -15.76 -7.67
CA ARG A 453 -6.53 -16.59 -7.13
C ARG A 453 -5.20 -15.91 -7.39
N VAL A 454 -4.25 -16.03 -6.46
CA VAL A 454 -2.88 -15.53 -6.62
C VAL A 454 -1.92 -16.71 -6.62
N ARG A 455 -1.21 -16.93 -7.71
CA ARG A 455 -0.13 -17.91 -7.79
C ARG A 455 1.20 -17.23 -7.53
N PHE A 456 1.99 -17.80 -6.65
CA PHE A 456 3.37 -17.40 -6.35
C PHE A 456 4.29 -18.38 -7.08
N GLY A 457 5.13 -17.85 -7.97
CA GLY A 457 6.06 -18.63 -8.78
C GLY A 457 7.17 -19.26 -7.95
N GLN A 458 7.95 -20.14 -8.57
CA GLN A 458 9.13 -20.73 -7.94
C GLN A 458 10.31 -19.74 -7.95
N THR A 459 11.06 -19.67 -6.86
CA THR A 459 12.34 -18.95 -6.77
C THR A 459 13.50 -19.91 -6.47
N PRO A 460 14.72 -19.61 -6.91
CA PRO A 460 15.90 -20.41 -6.54
C PRO A 460 16.23 -20.26 -5.04
N GLY A 461 17.04 -21.19 -4.51
CA GLY A 461 17.41 -21.25 -3.10
C GLY A 461 16.58 -22.25 -2.28
N ARG A 462 17.08 -22.63 -1.10
CA ARG A 462 16.43 -23.54 -0.14
C ARG A 462 16.73 -23.13 1.30
N GLY A 463 15.91 -23.59 2.25
CA GLY A 463 16.13 -23.38 3.68
C GLY A 463 15.47 -22.10 4.21
N LEU A 464 15.87 -21.69 5.43
CA LEU A 464 15.31 -20.54 6.13
C LEU A 464 15.52 -19.19 5.40
N PRO A 465 16.62 -18.97 4.64
CA PRO A 465 16.76 -17.76 3.82
C PRO A 465 15.71 -17.62 2.72
N ASN A 466 15.04 -18.70 2.32
CA ASN A 466 13.96 -18.67 1.33
C ASN A 466 12.55 -18.75 1.96
N LEU A 467 12.47 -18.76 3.29
CA LEU A 467 11.22 -18.88 4.04
C LEU A 467 10.59 -17.51 4.31
N SER A 468 9.52 -17.21 3.61
CA SER A 468 8.68 -16.01 3.83
C SER A 468 7.26 -16.41 4.20
N ASN A 469 6.48 -15.49 4.78
CA ASN A 469 5.04 -15.59 4.78
C ASN A 469 4.49 -14.92 3.52
N ILE A 470 3.57 -15.58 2.83
CA ILE A 470 2.81 -15.00 1.73
C ILE A 470 1.35 -14.89 2.13
N SER A 471 0.68 -13.84 1.67
CA SER A 471 -0.76 -13.72 1.86
C SER A 471 -1.43 -12.91 0.76
N THR A 472 -2.74 -13.08 0.63
CA THR A 472 -3.59 -12.17 -0.14
C THR A 472 -4.83 -11.79 0.66
N THR A 473 -5.26 -10.54 0.53
CA THR A 473 -6.44 -10.00 1.21
C THR A 473 -7.34 -9.32 0.19
N LEU A 474 -8.66 -9.50 0.32
CA LEU A 474 -9.66 -8.77 -0.46
C LEU A 474 -10.32 -7.71 0.41
N TYR A 475 -10.44 -6.48 -0.10
CA TYR A 475 -11.09 -5.36 0.57
C TYR A 475 -12.24 -4.78 -0.26
N ALA A 476 -13.27 -4.31 0.45
CA ALA A 476 -14.37 -3.53 -0.11
C ALA A 476 -13.94 -2.09 -0.44
N PRO A 477 -14.77 -1.30 -1.16
CA PRO A 477 -14.51 0.12 -1.40
C PRO A 477 -14.33 0.96 -0.12
N SER A 478 -14.98 0.55 0.98
CA SER A 478 -14.81 1.13 2.33
C SER A 478 -13.50 0.73 3.02
N ARG A 479 -12.60 0.00 2.32
CA ARG A 479 -11.39 -0.64 2.85
C ARG A 479 -11.62 -1.67 3.97
N GLU A 480 -12.87 -2.08 4.17
CA GLU A 480 -13.20 -3.21 5.06
C GLU A 480 -12.72 -4.52 4.45
N GLN A 481 -12.07 -5.37 5.25
CA GLN A 481 -11.62 -6.68 4.81
C GLN A 481 -12.81 -7.60 4.54
N ILE A 482 -12.83 -8.22 3.36
CA ILE A 482 -13.86 -9.17 2.94
C ILE A 482 -13.42 -10.60 3.27
N ASP A 483 -12.19 -10.94 2.87
CA ASP A 483 -11.63 -12.28 2.99
C ASP A 483 -10.10 -12.23 2.90
N TRP A 484 -9.42 -13.25 3.40
CA TRP A 484 -7.96 -13.33 3.42
C TRP A 484 -7.51 -14.79 3.47
N ASP A 485 -6.35 -15.07 2.87
CA ASP A 485 -5.63 -16.31 3.08
C ASP A 485 -4.12 -16.09 3.08
N GLY A 486 -3.38 -16.96 3.76
CA GLY A 486 -1.93 -16.87 3.83
C GLY A 486 -1.26 -18.15 4.28
N THR A 487 0.00 -18.32 3.90
CA THR A 487 0.77 -19.53 4.22
C THR A 487 2.27 -19.26 4.23
N ALA A 488 3.06 -20.27 4.59
CA ALA A 488 4.51 -20.22 4.44
C ALA A 488 4.91 -20.47 2.99
N TYR A 489 5.85 -19.67 2.50
CA TYR A 489 6.46 -19.81 1.19
C TYR A 489 7.93 -20.17 1.35
N THR A 490 8.37 -21.23 0.69
CA THR A 490 9.71 -21.81 0.85
C THR A 490 10.58 -21.69 -0.41
N GLY A 491 10.14 -20.87 -1.37
CA GLY A 491 10.69 -20.83 -2.73
C GLY A 491 9.98 -21.72 -3.74
N SER A 492 9.14 -22.64 -3.26
CA SER A 492 8.36 -23.52 -4.15
C SER A 492 7.08 -22.82 -4.60
N ALA A 493 6.66 -23.10 -5.84
CA ALA A 493 5.42 -22.55 -6.38
C ALA A 493 4.23 -22.88 -5.47
N ASN A 494 3.36 -21.90 -5.25
CA ASN A 494 2.20 -22.01 -4.37
C ASN A 494 1.03 -21.18 -4.92
N ALA A 495 -0.19 -21.41 -4.45
CA ALA A 495 -1.36 -20.63 -4.81
C ALA A 495 -2.20 -20.30 -3.57
N LEU A 496 -2.74 -19.09 -3.54
CA LEU A 496 -3.68 -18.64 -2.54
C LEU A 496 -5.04 -18.32 -3.20
N PRO A 497 -6.18 -18.69 -2.58
CA PRO A 497 -6.25 -19.35 -1.28
C PRO A 497 -5.85 -20.84 -1.30
N THR A 498 -5.48 -21.37 -0.15
CA THR A 498 -4.93 -22.74 0.05
C THR A 498 -6.00 -23.82 0.15
N HIS A 499 -7.21 -23.46 0.56
CA HIS A 499 -8.30 -24.42 0.85
C HIS A 499 -9.49 -24.32 -0.10
N ASP A 500 -9.58 -23.22 -0.85
CA ASP A 500 -10.65 -22.93 -1.80
C ASP A 500 -10.06 -22.69 -3.20
N PRO A 501 -10.85 -22.84 -4.27
CA PRO A 501 -10.36 -22.55 -5.63
C PRO A 501 -10.03 -21.05 -5.83
N SER A 502 -10.68 -20.17 -5.07
CA SER A 502 -10.58 -18.72 -5.20
C SER A 502 -11.16 -18.00 -3.98
N ILE A 503 -10.70 -16.79 -3.69
CA ILE A 503 -11.45 -15.83 -2.87
C ILE A 503 -12.50 -15.17 -3.77
N ALA A 504 -13.76 -15.12 -3.31
CA ALA A 504 -14.87 -14.62 -4.13
C ALA A 504 -15.91 -13.82 -3.33
N THR A 505 -16.54 -12.87 -4.02
CA THR A 505 -17.66 -12.06 -3.53
C THR A 505 -19.00 -12.58 -4.05
N VAL A 506 -20.09 -12.25 -3.35
CA VAL A 506 -21.42 -12.20 -3.96
C VAL A 506 -21.53 -10.98 -4.88
N PRO A 507 -22.54 -10.92 -5.77
CA PRO A 507 -22.89 -9.71 -6.50
C PRO A 507 -23.09 -8.51 -5.59
N VAL A 508 -22.49 -7.39 -5.95
CA VAL A 508 -22.57 -6.12 -5.21
C VAL A 508 -23.99 -5.58 -5.29
N ARG A 509 -24.64 -5.43 -4.13
CA ARG A 509 -26.02 -4.92 -4.01
C ARG A 509 -26.21 -4.13 -2.74
N TYR A 510 -26.98 -3.05 -2.82
CA TYR A 510 -27.23 -2.16 -1.69
C TYR A 510 -27.72 -2.93 -0.45
N ASN A 511 -28.68 -3.83 -0.64
CA ASN A 511 -29.27 -4.62 0.45
C ASN A 511 -28.29 -5.62 1.10
N ASN A 512 -27.11 -5.89 0.54
CA ASN A 512 -26.15 -6.78 1.18
C ASN A 512 -25.74 -6.29 2.58
N ARG A 513 -25.79 -4.97 2.84
CA ARG A 513 -25.46 -4.36 4.15
C ARG A 513 -26.28 -4.90 5.33
N THR A 514 -27.48 -5.43 5.06
CA THR A 514 -28.37 -6.04 6.06
C THR A 514 -28.49 -7.55 5.88
N ALA A 515 -27.64 -8.18 5.04
CA ALA A 515 -27.69 -9.61 4.81
C ALA A 515 -27.44 -10.41 6.11
N ASP A 516 -28.13 -11.54 6.23
CA ASP A 516 -27.91 -12.48 7.33
C ASP A 516 -26.48 -13.05 7.31
N THR A 517 -25.91 -13.23 6.11
CA THR A 517 -24.53 -13.66 5.93
C THR A 517 -23.57 -12.49 6.16
N ARG A 518 -22.87 -12.47 7.31
CA ARG A 518 -21.92 -11.40 7.68
C ARG A 518 -20.88 -11.11 6.59
N SER A 519 -20.29 -12.15 6.01
CA SER A 519 -19.24 -12.00 4.98
C SER A 519 -19.71 -11.33 3.69
N ALA A 520 -21.02 -11.21 3.46
CA ALA A 520 -21.57 -10.50 2.31
C ALA A 520 -21.80 -9.00 2.57
N ARG A 521 -21.81 -8.54 3.84
CA ARG A 521 -22.29 -7.19 4.20
C ARG A 521 -21.47 -6.03 3.63
N SER A 522 -20.15 -6.22 3.58
CA SER A 522 -19.21 -5.26 2.99
C SER A 522 -19.29 -5.18 1.47
N GLN A 523 -20.03 -6.10 0.81
CA GLN A 523 -20.24 -6.11 -0.64
C GLN A 523 -21.50 -5.32 -1.02
N SER A 524 -21.67 -4.13 -0.45
CA SER A 524 -22.90 -3.34 -0.52
C SER A 524 -22.77 -2.00 -1.25
N VAL A 525 -21.60 -1.72 -1.82
CA VAL A 525 -21.28 -0.48 -2.53
C VAL A 525 -20.54 -0.80 -3.83
N ALA A 526 -21.07 -0.36 -4.98
CA ALA A 526 -20.35 -0.44 -6.24
C ALA A 526 -19.13 0.50 -6.24
N GLY A 527 -17.99 0.06 -6.77
CA GLY A 527 -16.76 0.83 -6.67
C GLY A 527 -15.50 0.02 -6.92
N TRP A 528 -14.37 0.54 -6.44
CA TRP A 528 -13.08 -0.15 -6.48
C TRP A 528 -12.99 -1.12 -5.32
N TYR A 529 -12.84 -2.41 -5.65
CA TYR A 529 -12.48 -3.46 -4.71
C TYR A 529 -10.98 -3.69 -4.81
N TYR A 530 -10.31 -3.96 -3.68
CA TYR A 530 -8.86 -4.03 -3.64
C TYR A 530 -8.37 -5.42 -3.31
N ILE A 531 -7.38 -5.89 -4.06
CA ILE A 531 -6.65 -7.12 -3.78
C ILE A 531 -5.28 -6.70 -3.27
N ALA A 532 -4.91 -7.10 -2.06
CA ALA A 532 -3.56 -6.94 -1.55
C ALA A 532 -2.79 -8.26 -1.66
N VAL A 533 -1.51 -8.18 -2.02
CA VAL A 533 -0.58 -9.31 -2.10
C VAL A 533 0.64 -8.98 -1.26
N LYS A 534 0.93 -9.83 -0.28
CA LYS A 534 2.06 -9.68 0.63
C LYS A 534 3.06 -10.79 0.40
N VAL A 535 4.34 -10.43 0.39
CA VAL A 535 5.46 -11.34 0.60
C VAL A 535 6.30 -10.76 1.73
N SER A 536 6.23 -11.35 2.92
CA SER A 536 7.03 -10.90 4.07
C SER A 536 8.54 -11.01 3.79
N PRO A 537 9.39 -10.28 4.53
CA PRO A 537 10.83 -10.54 4.53
C PRO A 537 11.13 -12.01 4.81
N PRO A 538 12.25 -12.55 4.32
CA PRO A 538 12.65 -13.91 4.67
C PRO A 538 12.93 -14.00 6.18
N HIS A 539 12.74 -15.19 6.74
CA HIS A 539 12.93 -15.42 8.18
C HIS A 539 14.37 -15.14 8.63
N GLU A 540 15.34 -15.53 7.80
CA GLU A 540 16.73 -15.13 7.89
C GLU A 540 17.07 -14.34 6.62
N ASP A 541 17.34 -13.04 6.77
CA ASP A 541 17.69 -12.20 5.64
C ASP A 541 19.21 -12.09 5.51
N ASP A 542 19.79 -12.92 4.65
CA ASP A 542 21.19 -12.88 4.24
C ASP A 542 21.40 -12.16 2.89
N GLY A 543 20.34 -11.52 2.36
CA GLY A 543 20.35 -10.86 1.06
C GLY A 543 20.20 -11.79 -0.15
N THR A 544 20.08 -13.11 0.05
CA THR A 544 20.02 -14.08 -1.07
C THR A 544 18.59 -14.36 -1.56
N ALA A 545 17.58 -13.85 -0.86
CA ALA A 545 16.19 -14.12 -1.18
C ALA A 545 15.73 -13.39 -2.45
N HIS A 546 15.39 -14.15 -3.49
CA HIS A 546 14.97 -13.59 -4.76
C HIS A 546 13.55 -12.99 -4.72
N PRO A 547 13.26 -12.01 -5.60
CA PRO A 547 11.90 -11.52 -5.86
C PRO A 547 10.98 -12.66 -6.29
N VAL A 548 9.70 -12.58 -5.93
CA VAL A 548 8.70 -13.62 -6.21
C VAL A 548 7.83 -13.21 -7.41
N PRO A 549 7.88 -13.95 -8.53
CA PRO A 549 6.90 -13.76 -9.60
C PRO A 549 5.50 -14.10 -9.09
N VAL A 550 4.51 -13.27 -9.38
CA VAL A 550 3.11 -13.52 -9.02
C VAL A 550 2.20 -13.46 -10.23
N HIS A 551 1.19 -14.33 -10.25
CA HIS A 551 0.11 -14.32 -11.23
C HIS A 551 -1.22 -14.13 -10.51
N ILE A 552 -1.92 -13.04 -10.80
CA ILE A 552 -3.27 -12.76 -10.30
C ILE A 552 -4.24 -13.19 -11.39
N GLU A 553 -5.02 -14.22 -11.11
CA GLU A 553 -6.06 -14.73 -12.00
C GLU A 553 -7.41 -14.26 -11.47
N LEU A 554 -8.16 -13.53 -12.30
CA LEU A 554 -9.36 -12.81 -11.90
C LEU A 554 -10.52 -13.14 -12.83
N THR A 555 -11.68 -13.43 -12.25
CA THR A 555 -12.98 -13.45 -12.90
C THR A 555 -13.81 -12.32 -12.33
N VAL A 556 -14.34 -11.45 -13.18
CA VAL A 556 -15.47 -10.57 -12.89
C VAL A 556 -16.72 -11.22 -13.48
N GLY A 557 -17.71 -11.48 -12.63
CA GLY A 557 -18.94 -12.18 -13.02
C GLY A 557 -20.19 -11.45 -12.55
N GLY A 558 -21.34 -11.84 -13.11
CA GLY A 558 -22.61 -11.15 -12.92
C GLY A 558 -22.86 -10.05 -13.94
N ASP A 559 -24.13 -9.85 -14.29
CA ASP A 559 -24.56 -8.80 -15.20
C ASP A 559 -24.70 -7.47 -14.45
N PRO A 560 -24.34 -6.33 -15.07
CA PRO A 560 -24.64 -5.02 -14.50
C PRO A 560 -26.13 -4.86 -14.20
N GLU A 561 -26.44 -4.49 -12.97
CA GLU A 561 -27.79 -4.22 -12.47
C GLU A 561 -27.97 -2.72 -12.23
N GLN A 562 -29.23 -2.27 -12.17
CA GLN A 562 -29.51 -0.92 -11.70
C GLN A 562 -29.21 -0.83 -10.20
N GLY A 563 -28.42 0.18 -9.82
CA GLY A 563 -28.15 0.50 -8.42
C GLY A 563 -29.36 1.06 -7.67
N PRO A 564 -29.21 1.32 -6.36
CA PRO A 564 -30.26 1.98 -5.58
C PRO A 564 -30.54 3.38 -6.15
N ARG A 565 -31.80 3.81 -6.02
CA ARG A 565 -32.20 5.19 -6.30
C ARG A 565 -32.28 5.94 -4.97
N TYR A 566 -31.52 7.02 -4.82
CA TYR A 566 -31.48 7.78 -3.58
C TYR A 566 -32.64 8.78 -3.46
N LYS A 567 -32.98 9.16 -2.21
CA LYS A 567 -34.04 10.14 -1.90
C LYS A 567 -33.65 11.57 -2.25
N SER A 568 -32.37 11.90 -2.29
CA SER A 568 -31.86 13.22 -2.70
C SER A 568 -31.01 13.09 -3.97
N ASP A 569 -31.51 13.59 -5.10
CA ASP A 569 -30.66 14.11 -6.16
C ASP A 569 -30.17 15.49 -5.69
N SER A 570 -29.11 15.52 -4.86
CA SER A 570 -28.50 16.80 -4.50
C SER A 570 -27.82 17.38 -5.75
N PRO A 571 -27.97 18.68 -6.07
CA PRO A 571 -27.37 19.29 -7.27
C PRO A 571 -25.84 19.17 -7.35
N ASP A 572 -25.18 18.89 -6.22
CA ASP A 572 -23.72 18.74 -6.11
C ASP A 572 -23.24 17.27 -6.22
N SER A 573 -24.15 16.29 -6.28
CA SER A 573 -23.82 14.86 -6.34
C SER A 573 -23.93 14.26 -7.75
N GLY A 574 -23.51 14.99 -8.78
CA GLY A 574 -23.47 14.52 -10.16
C GLY A 574 -22.64 13.24 -10.33
N GLY A 575 -23.24 12.07 -10.11
CA GLY A 575 -22.57 10.77 -10.26
C GLY A 575 -21.42 10.50 -9.29
N VAL A 576 -21.32 11.25 -8.20
CA VAL A 576 -20.26 11.09 -7.19
C VAL A 576 -20.66 9.98 -6.22
N GLY A 577 -19.88 8.88 -6.17
CA GLY A 577 -20.13 7.77 -5.24
C GLY A 577 -20.01 8.19 -3.76
N PRO A 578 -20.33 7.31 -2.80
CA PRO A 578 -20.41 7.67 -1.37
C PRO A 578 -19.11 8.23 -0.77
N PHE A 579 -17.97 8.07 -1.45
CA PHE A 579 -16.64 8.50 -1.04
C PHE A 579 -16.12 9.77 -1.76
N GLY A 580 -16.95 10.49 -2.53
CA GLY A 580 -16.53 11.77 -3.12
C GLY A 580 -15.83 11.71 -4.49
N HIS A 581 -15.74 10.54 -5.14
CA HIS A 581 -15.19 10.41 -6.50
C HIS A 581 -16.30 10.33 -7.58
N GLY A 582 -16.27 11.26 -8.54
CA GLY A 582 -17.18 11.32 -9.69
C GLY A 582 -16.97 10.14 -10.65
N GLY A 583 -18.00 9.33 -10.85
CA GLY A 583 -18.01 8.29 -11.88
C GLY A 583 -18.16 8.89 -13.28
N THR A 584 -17.12 8.79 -14.10
CA THR A 584 -17.25 9.05 -15.54
C THR A 584 -18.17 7.98 -16.13
N ARG A 585 -19.39 8.35 -16.51
CA ARG A 585 -20.23 7.49 -17.35
C ARG A 585 -19.52 7.31 -18.69
N LEU A 586 -19.06 6.10 -19.01
CA LEU A 586 -18.71 5.74 -20.37
C LEU A 586 -20.03 5.58 -21.14
N GLY A 587 -20.43 6.66 -21.82
CA GLY A 587 -21.47 6.61 -22.85
C GLY A 587 -21.00 5.71 -23.99
N GLY A 588 -21.87 4.79 -24.40
CA GLY A 588 -21.56 3.77 -25.38
C GLY A 588 -21.25 4.34 -26.76
N ASP A 589 -20.18 3.82 -27.36
CA ASP A 589 -20.10 3.58 -28.79
C ASP A 589 -19.08 2.46 -29.05
N ALA A 590 -19.50 1.22 -28.82
CA ALA A 590 -18.77 0.04 -29.31
C ALA A 590 -19.44 -0.41 -30.60
N GLY A 591 -18.74 -0.16 -31.71
CA GLY A 591 -19.14 -0.50 -33.06
C GLY A 591 -19.53 -1.97 -33.23
N LYS A 592 -20.60 -2.16 -34.00
CA LYS A 592 -21.10 -3.44 -34.51
C LYS A 592 -19.97 -4.26 -35.15
N ALA A 593 -19.74 -5.46 -34.65
CA ALA A 593 -19.20 -6.56 -35.45
C ALA A 593 -20.09 -7.80 -35.24
N ARG A 594 -20.81 -8.15 -36.31
CA ARG A 594 -21.62 -9.37 -36.43
C ARG A 594 -20.71 -10.58 -36.66
N ALA A 595 -20.92 -11.63 -35.88
CA ALA A 595 -20.79 -13.03 -36.27
C ALA A 595 -21.67 -13.80 -35.28
N GLY A 596 -22.64 -14.65 -35.62
CA GLY A 596 -22.76 -15.54 -36.75
C GLY A 596 -23.27 -16.85 -36.12
N VAL A 597 -24.59 -17.02 -36.13
CA VAL A 597 -25.35 -18.14 -35.55
C VAL A 597 -24.85 -19.48 -36.07
N LEU A 598 -24.60 -20.46 -35.18
CA LEU A 598 -24.92 -21.86 -35.42
C LEU A 598 -25.45 -22.50 -34.13
N THR A 599 -26.67 -23.01 -34.27
CA THR A 599 -27.53 -23.71 -33.32
C THR A 599 -27.11 -25.16 -33.11
N SER A 600 -27.24 -25.68 -31.88
CA SER A 600 -28.02 -26.90 -31.58
C SER A 600 -27.96 -27.27 -30.09
N SER A 601 -29.12 -27.27 -29.43
CA SER A 601 -29.39 -28.12 -28.25
C SER A 601 -29.61 -29.58 -28.70
N PRO A 602 -29.57 -30.55 -27.77
CA PRO A 602 -30.83 -30.91 -27.11
C PRO A 602 -30.72 -31.09 -25.60
N ALA A 603 -31.86 -30.86 -24.96
CA ALA A 603 -32.16 -31.12 -23.56
C ALA A 603 -32.02 -32.61 -23.20
N GLN A 604 -31.73 -32.88 -21.93
CA GLN A 604 -32.25 -34.07 -21.23
C GLN A 604 -32.15 -33.91 -19.69
N THR A 605 -33.32 -33.65 -19.10
CA THR A 605 -33.90 -34.28 -17.89
C THR A 605 -32.98 -34.64 -16.71
N SER A 606 -33.18 -33.92 -15.61
CA SER A 606 -33.00 -34.44 -14.25
C SER A 606 -34.05 -35.50 -13.91
N PRO A 607 -33.75 -36.36 -12.92
CA PRO A 607 -34.67 -36.48 -11.80
C PRO A 607 -33.96 -36.29 -10.46
N SER A 608 -34.63 -35.54 -9.60
CA SER A 608 -34.47 -35.55 -8.15
C SER A 608 -34.93 -36.89 -7.56
N MET A 609 -34.32 -37.33 -6.44
CA MET A 609 -35.03 -37.73 -5.22
C MET A 609 -34.06 -38.21 -4.11
N LEU A 610 -34.21 -37.51 -2.99
CA LEU A 610 -33.99 -37.82 -1.57
C LEU A 610 -33.53 -39.24 -1.13
N GLY A 611 -32.66 -39.24 -0.10
CA GLY A 611 -32.66 -40.28 0.95
C GLY A 611 -31.54 -40.18 2.00
N TRP A 612 -31.84 -39.54 3.15
CA TRP A 612 -31.34 -39.75 4.55
C TRP A 612 -29.82 -39.92 4.82
N VAL A 613 -29.09 -38.97 5.43
CA VAL A 613 -28.98 -38.58 6.87
C VAL A 613 -28.47 -39.69 7.82
N VAL A 614 -27.23 -39.55 8.33
CA VAL A 614 -26.78 -39.50 9.76
C VAL A 614 -25.36 -40.09 9.95
N ALA A 615 -24.56 -39.35 10.75
CA ALA A 615 -23.39 -39.72 11.55
C ALA A 615 -21.98 -39.57 10.94
N GLY A 616 -21.23 -38.61 11.50
CA GLY A 616 -19.79 -38.49 11.29
C GLY A 616 -19.10 -37.34 12.00
N GLY A 617 -19.64 -36.83 13.12
CA GLY A 617 -18.86 -36.00 14.03
C GLY A 617 -17.89 -36.87 14.82
N LEU A 618 -16.58 -36.61 14.67
CA LEU A 618 -15.44 -36.90 15.58
C LEU A 618 -14.15 -37.29 14.82
N VAL A 619 -13.44 -36.31 14.24
CA VAL A 619 -12.03 -36.51 13.82
C VAL A 619 -11.08 -35.37 14.26
N GLY A 620 -11.58 -34.24 14.78
CA GLY A 620 -10.74 -33.09 15.13
C GLY A 620 -10.03 -33.11 16.50
N ALA A 621 -10.19 -34.14 17.33
CA ALA A 621 -9.67 -34.15 18.72
C ALA A 621 -8.60 -35.21 19.01
N ALA A 622 -8.20 -36.03 18.03
CA ALA A 622 -7.20 -37.09 18.24
C ALA A 622 -5.75 -36.69 17.91
N ALA A 623 -5.52 -35.57 17.22
CA ALA A 623 -4.18 -35.13 16.83
C ALA A 623 -3.45 -34.30 17.91
N ALA A 624 -4.18 -33.68 18.85
CA ALA A 624 -3.58 -32.89 19.94
C ALA A 624 -3.27 -33.72 21.22
N GLY A 625 -3.91 -34.89 21.40
CA GLY A 625 -3.69 -35.76 22.56
C GLY A 625 -2.46 -36.68 22.46
N ALA A 626 -2.04 -37.05 21.24
CA ALA A 626 -0.91 -37.96 21.04
C ALA A 626 0.46 -37.27 21.16
N GLY A 627 0.55 -35.98 20.85
CA GLY A 627 1.80 -35.20 20.95
C GLY A 627 2.23 -34.89 22.39
N LEU A 628 1.27 -34.68 23.30
CA LEU A 628 1.56 -34.36 24.70
C LEU A 628 1.96 -35.60 25.53
N PHE A 629 1.48 -36.79 25.15
CA PHE A 629 1.81 -38.05 25.83
C PHE A 629 3.24 -38.55 25.52
N PHE A 630 3.79 -38.21 24.34
CA PHE A 630 5.15 -38.59 23.96
C PHE A 630 6.24 -37.66 24.52
N LEU A 631 5.92 -36.39 24.79
CA LEU A 631 6.87 -35.42 25.37
C LEU A 631 7.03 -35.54 26.89
N LEU A 632 6.00 -36.02 27.61
CA LEU A 632 6.07 -36.23 29.06
C LEU A 632 6.75 -37.54 29.48
N ARG A 633 6.96 -38.49 28.55
CA ARG A 633 7.61 -39.78 28.86
C ARG A 633 9.13 -39.78 28.73
N ARG A 634 9.75 -38.66 28.28
CA ARG A 634 11.21 -38.53 28.10
C ARG A 634 11.94 -37.81 29.22
N ARG A 635 11.25 -37.35 30.27
CA ARG A 635 11.86 -36.78 31.49
C ARG A 635 11.47 -37.63 32.71
N GLY A 636 12.27 -38.64 33.02
CA GLY A 636 12.10 -39.44 34.23
C GLY A 636 12.90 -40.74 34.24
N ARG A 637 14.23 -40.66 34.39
CA ARG A 637 15.04 -41.77 34.92
C ARG A 637 15.66 -41.31 36.24
N PRO A 638 15.21 -41.82 37.40
CA PRO A 638 15.81 -41.50 38.68
C PRO A 638 17.09 -42.32 38.92
N SER A 639 18.11 -41.64 39.43
CA SER A 639 19.35 -42.22 39.95
C SER A 639 19.09 -42.98 41.26
N VAL A 640 19.44 -44.27 41.29
CA VAL A 640 19.42 -45.11 42.49
C VAL A 640 20.57 -44.71 43.41
N ARG A 641 20.25 -44.15 44.58
CA ARG A 641 21.21 -43.88 45.67
C ARG A 641 21.13 -45.03 46.67
N ARG A 642 22.21 -45.81 46.81
CA ARG A 642 22.41 -46.76 47.92
C ARG A 642 22.68 -45.97 49.21
N GLN A 643 21.83 -46.11 50.22
CA GLN A 643 22.19 -45.81 51.62
C GLN A 643 22.55 -47.11 52.34
N ARG A 644 23.64 -47.06 53.12
CA ARG A 644 24.00 -48.06 54.12
C ARG A 644 23.19 -47.80 55.40
N LEU A 645 22.75 -48.91 55.97
CA LEU A 645 22.25 -49.27 57.32
C LEU A 645 22.81 -48.46 58.51
N PRO A 646 22.25 -48.58 59.75
CA PRO A 646 21.31 -49.62 60.24
C PRO A 646 19.86 -49.21 60.44
#